data_AF-A0A7J7HH35-F1
#
_entry.id   AF-A0A7J7HH35-F1
#
_cell.length_a   1.000
_cell.length_b   1.000
_cell.length_c   1.000
_cell.angle_alpha   90.00
_cell.angle_beta   90.00
_cell.angle_gamma   90.00
#
_symmetry.space_group_name_H-M   'P 1'
#
loop_
_entity.id
_entity.type
_entity.pdbx_description
1 polymer ?
#
loop_
_entity_poly.entity_id
_entity_poly.type
_entity_poly.pdbx_seq_one_letter_code
_entity_poly.pdbx_strand_id
1 'polypeptide(L)'
;MSTTSISANMNNVPILNGTNFKDWKENILIVLGCMDIDLALRMPKPNALTAQSTPEETVYFEKWDRSNRLSLMIMKRGISEVFRGAITEDVTVAGEFLSEIQKRFAKNDKAETSTLLASLISIKYKGKGNVREYIMEMSHLASKLKALKLDLSDDLLVHLVLISLPAQFNQFKVSYNCQKEKWTLNELISFCVQEEERMKQERTESAHLASTSKHTGKRKHKGKEVAIPQGEQHPGPFAKYLEECGIVPQYTMPGSPGMNGISERRNRTLKDMGSRYSGLRLLSQISLPPSPAPEAAAAPAPTQISLPPSPAPKAAAAPAPTQISLPLSLAPKAAAAAPAPTQISLPPSPAPKAAAAPAPTQISLPQSPAPKAAAAPAPTQISLPPSPAPKAAAAPAPTSQTRSYYSSAVFNVLSFGAVGDGVTDDTQAFKMAWDTVCQSESVTLLVPRHYSFMIQSTIFTGPCQSGLVFQIDGTLMPPDGPDSWPKKNSRRQWLVFYRLSGMAMQGGGLIDGRGEKWWNLPCKPHKGVNGRTLPGPCDSPVAIRFVMSSNLTIQGLKIKNSPQFHFRFDGCRDVHIDLLYITAPSQSPNTDGIHIENSNNVKIYNSVISNGDDCVSIGAGCYNVDIRNITCGPSHGISIGSLGLRNSRACVSNITVTDSVVKHSDNGIRIKTWQGGSGSVSTVTFNNIQMDTVRNPIIIDQYYCQTKGCTNQTSAVYISDILYSEIKGTYDIRSPPMHLACSDTMPCTNLTFSDVELLPAQGQLLLDPFCWNAYGDMRTLTIPPVYCLSEGTPQSIPQNDVDRC
;
A
#
# COMPACT_ATOMS: atom_id res chain seq x y z
N MET A 1 20.64 43.02 -4.57
CA MET A 1 19.86 41.77 -4.43
C MET A 1 20.03 41.24 -3.02
N SER A 2 18.95 40.85 -2.35
CA SER A 2 19.02 40.19 -1.04
C SER A 2 19.66 38.80 -1.18
N THR A 3 20.39 38.34 -0.17
CA THR A 3 20.94 36.97 -0.09
C THR A 3 19.83 35.90 -0.23
N THR A 4 18.61 36.22 0.22
CA THR A 4 17.41 35.40 0.08
C THR A 4 16.96 35.21 -1.37
N SER A 5 17.12 36.23 -2.23
CA SER A 5 16.77 36.15 -3.65
C SER A 5 17.76 35.28 -4.42
N ILE A 6 19.02 35.27 -4.01
CA ILE A 6 20.07 34.45 -4.62
C ILE A 6 19.83 32.97 -4.30
N SER A 7 19.50 32.62 -3.04
CA SER A 7 19.21 31.23 -2.68
C SER A 7 17.94 30.71 -3.36
N ALA A 8 16.89 31.53 -3.45
CA ALA A 8 15.64 31.16 -4.10
C ALA A 8 15.84 30.87 -5.60
N ASN A 9 16.60 31.71 -6.30
CA ASN A 9 16.88 31.50 -7.72
C ASN A 9 17.82 30.30 -7.96
N MET A 10 18.76 30.03 -7.06
CA MET A 10 19.67 28.88 -7.18
C MET A 10 19.00 27.53 -6.92
N ASN A 11 17.94 27.47 -6.10
CA ASN A 11 17.21 26.22 -5.83
C ASN A 11 16.37 25.75 -7.03
N ASN A 12 16.08 26.65 -7.98
CA ASN A 12 15.32 26.33 -9.19
C ASN A 12 16.18 25.79 -10.34
N VAL A 13 17.51 25.83 -10.21
CA VAL A 13 18.40 25.27 -11.21
C VAL A 13 18.59 23.77 -10.92
N PRO A 14 18.18 22.86 -11.82
CA PRO A 14 18.42 21.43 -11.63
C PRO A 14 19.92 21.16 -11.53
N ILE A 15 20.35 20.15 -10.78
CA ILE A 15 21.78 19.78 -10.74
C ILE A 15 22.15 19.01 -12.01
N LEU A 16 23.27 19.36 -12.67
CA LEU A 16 23.76 18.64 -13.84
C LEU A 16 24.13 17.19 -13.48
N ASN A 17 23.45 16.22 -14.08
CA ASN A 17 23.56 14.79 -13.76
C ASN A 17 23.97 13.90 -14.96
N GLY A 18 24.36 14.52 -16.07
CA GLY A 18 24.87 13.84 -17.26
C GLY A 18 23.88 13.66 -18.40
N THR A 19 22.57 13.66 -18.13
CA THR A 19 21.52 13.49 -19.17
C THR A 19 20.68 14.75 -19.40
N ASN A 20 20.76 15.71 -18.47
CA ASN A 20 19.95 16.93 -18.42
C ASN A 20 20.68 18.22 -18.83
N PHE A 21 21.79 18.12 -19.59
CA PHE A 21 22.63 19.28 -19.89
C PHE A 21 21.91 20.45 -20.57
N LYS A 22 20.99 20.16 -21.50
CA LYS A 22 20.23 21.20 -22.20
C LYS A 22 19.37 22.01 -21.22
N ASP A 23 18.60 21.32 -20.39
CA ASP A 23 17.71 21.92 -19.40
C ASP A 23 18.51 22.65 -18.32
N TRP A 24 19.63 22.06 -17.88
CA TRP A 24 20.57 22.68 -16.96
C TRP A 24 21.12 24.01 -17.49
N LYS A 25 21.64 24.00 -18.73
CA LYS A 25 22.24 25.17 -19.36
C LYS A 25 21.22 26.30 -19.51
N GLU A 26 20.00 25.98 -19.94
CA GLU A 26 18.93 26.96 -20.10
C GLU A 26 18.58 27.65 -18.77
N ASN A 27 18.37 26.85 -17.71
CA ASN A 27 18.06 27.39 -16.39
C ASN A 27 19.20 28.22 -15.79
N ILE A 28 20.46 27.80 -15.97
CA ILE A 28 21.64 28.58 -15.56
C ILE A 28 21.66 29.94 -16.26
N LEU A 29 21.48 29.98 -17.58
CA LEU A 29 21.53 31.23 -18.33
C LEU A 29 20.39 32.19 -17.92
N ILE A 30 19.20 31.66 -17.67
CA ILE A 30 18.07 32.46 -17.15
C ILE A 30 18.41 33.05 -15.78
N VAL A 31 18.92 32.24 -14.85
CA VAL A 31 19.27 32.71 -13.50
C VAL A 31 20.38 33.76 -13.53
N LEU A 32 21.44 33.55 -14.32
CA LEU A 32 22.54 34.51 -14.46
C LEU A 32 22.06 35.82 -15.12
N GLY A 33 21.16 35.73 -16.09
CA GLY A 33 20.53 36.88 -16.75
C GLY A 33 19.62 37.67 -15.80
N CYS A 34 18.70 37.00 -15.09
CA CYS A 34 17.83 37.63 -14.09
C CYS A 34 18.62 38.28 -12.94
N MET A 35 19.85 37.83 -12.70
CA MET A 35 20.75 38.36 -11.68
C MET A 35 21.69 39.46 -12.18
N ASP A 36 21.63 39.86 -13.45
CA ASP A 36 22.55 40.80 -14.11
C ASP A 36 24.04 40.44 -13.94
N ILE A 37 24.36 39.15 -13.95
CA ILE A 37 25.72 38.61 -13.78
C ILE A 37 26.20 37.81 -14.98
N ASP A 38 25.53 37.92 -16.13
CA ASP A 38 25.84 37.22 -17.37
C ASP A 38 26.82 37.97 -18.30
N LEU A 39 27.32 39.15 -17.90
CA LEU A 39 28.21 40.00 -18.71
C LEU A 39 29.44 39.24 -19.24
N ALA A 40 30.08 38.40 -18.42
CA ALA A 40 31.25 37.60 -18.78
C ALA A 40 30.93 36.41 -19.71
N LEU A 41 29.65 36.06 -19.86
CA LEU A 41 29.19 35.07 -20.85
C LEU A 41 28.87 35.70 -22.20
N ARG A 42 28.53 37.00 -22.22
CA ARG A 42 28.17 37.74 -23.44
C ARG A 42 29.34 38.50 -24.07
N MET A 43 30.27 39.00 -23.26
CA MET A 43 31.36 39.87 -23.71
C MET A 43 32.74 39.20 -23.54
N PRO A 44 33.68 39.41 -24.48
CA PRO A 44 35.04 38.89 -24.36
C PRO A 44 35.78 39.49 -23.16
N LYS A 45 36.77 38.74 -22.65
CA LYS A 45 37.61 39.17 -21.53
C LYS A 45 38.32 40.50 -21.87
N PRO A 46 38.18 41.56 -21.05
CA PRO A 46 38.89 42.82 -21.26
C PRO A 46 40.39 42.65 -21.03
N ASN A 47 41.20 43.55 -21.61
CA ASN A 47 42.64 43.60 -21.38
C ASN A 47 42.94 43.86 -19.89
N ALA A 48 44.07 43.34 -19.40
CA ALA A 48 44.51 43.60 -18.03
C ALA A 48 44.80 45.09 -17.84
N LEU A 49 44.40 45.62 -16.67
CA LEU A 49 44.63 47.02 -16.31
C LEU A 49 46.13 47.34 -16.25
N THR A 50 46.52 48.45 -16.88
CA THR A 50 47.88 49.00 -16.84
C THR A 50 47.88 50.36 -16.16
N ALA A 51 49.06 50.91 -15.87
CA ALA A 51 49.18 52.25 -15.27
C ALA A 51 48.61 53.38 -16.16
N GLN A 52 48.29 53.10 -17.43
CA GLN A 52 47.69 54.04 -18.39
C GLN A 52 46.19 53.80 -18.62
N SER A 53 45.55 52.84 -17.93
CA SER A 53 44.13 52.55 -18.11
C SER A 53 43.25 53.72 -17.66
N THR A 54 42.22 54.01 -18.45
CA THR A 54 41.24 55.04 -18.14
C THR A 54 40.33 54.62 -16.97
N PRO A 55 39.73 55.59 -16.25
CA PRO A 55 38.73 55.29 -15.21
C PRO A 55 37.57 54.42 -15.74
N GLU A 56 37.16 54.64 -16.99
CA GLU A 56 36.09 53.90 -17.64
C GLU A 56 36.48 52.43 -17.92
N GLU A 57 37.71 52.18 -18.37
CA GLU A 57 38.25 50.82 -18.55
C GLU A 57 38.38 50.07 -17.23
N THR A 58 38.73 50.78 -16.16
CA THR A 58 38.81 50.22 -14.79
C THR A 58 37.45 49.75 -14.30
N VAL A 59 36.42 50.60 -14.42
CA VAL A 59 35.04 50.26 -14.03
C VAL A 59 34.49 49.10 -14.88
N TYR A 60 34.80 49.05 -16.17
CA TYR A 60 34.36 47.95 -17.04
C TYR A 60 35.04 46.63 -16.67
N PHE A 61 36.36 46.64 -16.41
CA PHE A 61 37.10 45.47 -15.97
C PHE A 61 36.54 44.91 -14.65
N GLU A 62 36.27 45.76 -13.67
CA GLU A 62 35.69 45.35 -12.37
C GLU A 62 34.30 44.73 -12.51
N LYS A 63 33.45 45.30 -13.38
CA LYS A 63 32.10 44.75 -13.66
C LYS A 63 32.19 43.38 -14.34
N TRP A 64 33.09 43.24 -15.31
CA TRP A 64 33.32 41.98 -16.02
C TRP A 64 33.90 40.92 -15.07
N ASP A 65 34.90 41.26 -14.25
CA ASP A 65 35.51 40.35 -13.29
C ASP A 65 34.50 39.84 -12.25
N ARG A 66 33.65 40.74 -11.72
CA ARG A 66 32.56 40.39 -10.81
C ARG A 66 31.59 39.39 -11.45
N SER A 67 31.18 39.65 -12.69
CA SER A 67 30.30 38.75 -13.44
C SER A 67 30.95 37.39 -13.70
N ASN A 68 32.23 37.37 -14.06
CA ASN A 68 33.01 36.16 -14.33
C ASN A 68 33.09 35.26 -13.09
N ARG A 69 33.51 35.84 -11.95
CA ARG A 69 33.67 35.10 -10.68
C ARG A 69 32.34 34.54 -10.17
N LEU A 70 31.27 35.32 -10.19
CA LEU A 70 29.95 34.87 -9.71
C LEU A 70 29.35 33.80 -10.62
N SER A 71 29.47 33.96 -11.95
CA SER A 71 29.01 32.96 -12.92
C SER A 71 29.71 31.62 -12.71
N LEU A 72 31.03 31.62 -12.51
CA LEU A 72 31.80 30.40 -12.23
C LEU A 72 31.34 29.71 -10.93
N MET A 73 31.14 30.45 -9.85
CA MET A 73 30.68 29.88 -8.58
C MET A 73 29.29 29.23 -8.70
N ILE A 74 28.36 29.90 -9.39
CA ILE A 74 26.99 29.40 -9.59
C ILE A 74 26.99 28.15 -10.47
N MET A 75 27.70 28.18 -11.60
CA MET A 75 27.81 27.03 -12.50
C MET A 75 28.48 25.83 -11.80
N LYS A 76 29.59 26.04 -11.07
CA LYS A 76 30.29 24.97 -10.33
C LYS A 76 29.43 24.34 -9.24
N ARG A 77 28.58 25.13 -8.57
CA ARG A 77 27.61 24.64 -7.58
C ARG A 77 26.46 23.86 -8.21
N GLY A 78 26.03 24.24 -9.41
CA GLY A 78 24.99 23.56 -10.18
C GLY A 78 25.40 22.21 -10.79
N ILE A 79 26.62 21.74 -10.53
CA ILE A 79 27.16 20.47 -11.07
C ILE A 79 27.33 19.48 -9.91
N SER A 80 26.84 18.24 -10.12
CA SER A 80 26.97 17.17 -9.15
C SER A 80 28.45 16.87 -8.85
N GLU A 81 28.76 16.58 -7.58
CA GLU A 81 30.12 16.32 -7.10
C GLU A 81 30.83 15.22 -7.90
N VAL A 82 30.07 14.21 -8.34
CA VAL A 82 30.57 13.07 -9.14
C VAL A 82 31.17 13.54 -10.48
N PHE A 83 30.61 14.60 -11.07
CA PHE A 83 31.09 15.16 -12.34
C PHE A 83 32.06 16.33 -12.13
N ARG A 84 32.14 16.89 -10.92
CA ARG A 84 33.00 18.04 -10.61
C ARG A 84 34.49 17.68 -10.76
N GLY A 85 34.90 16.49 -10.34
CA GLY A 85 36.29 16.03 -10.46
C GLY A 85 36.74 15.71 -11.90
N ALA A 86 35.80 15.61 -12.85
CA ALA A 86 36.13 15.39 -14.26
C ALA A 86 36.44 16.69 -15.00
N ILE A 87 35.90 17.83 -14.55
CA ILE A 87 36.05 19.13 -15.19
C ILE A 87 37.31 19.78 -14.62
N THR A 88 38.20 20.28 -15.49
CA THR A 88 39.49 20.82 -15.04
C THR A 88 39.29 22.08 -14.20
N GLU A 89 39.95 22.14 -13.03
CA GLU A 89 39.85 23.27 -12.09
C GLU A 89 40.59 24.53 -12.59
N ASP A 90 41.33 24.43 -13.69
CA ASP A 90 42.19 25.45 -14.29
C ASP A 90 41.47 26.51 -15.14
N VAL A 91 40.19 26.30 -15.47
CA VAL A 91 39.42 27.26 -16.28
C VAL A 91 38.98 28.45 -15.41
N THR A 92 39.53 29.62 -15.69
CA THR A 92 39.31 30.87 -14.93
C THR A 92 38.30 31.82 -15.58
N VAL A 93 37.78 31.49 -16.77
CA VAL A 93 36.80 32.28 -17.52
C VAL A 93 35.47 31.52 -17.63
N ALA A 94 34.37 32.18 -17.24
CA ALA A 94 33.02 31.60 -17.19
C ALA A 94 32.54 31.09 -18.56
N GLY A 95 32.79 31.85 -19.63
CA GLY A 95 32.39 31.45 -20.99
C GLY A 95 33.13 30.20 -21.50
N GLU A 96 34.42 30.09 -21.16
CA GLU A 96 35.23 28.90 -21.49
C GLU A 96 34.77 27.69 -20.68
N PHE A 97 34.47 27.87 -19.40
CA PHE A 97 33.96 26.82 -18.51
C PHE A 97 32.63 26.25 -19.03
N LEU A 98 31.69 27.11 -19.43
CA LEU A 98 30.42 26.67 -20.00
C LEU A 98 30.61 25.92 -21.32
N SER A 99 31.57 26.35 -22.15
CA SER A 99 31.91 25.70 -23.42
C SER A 99 32.49 24.30 -23.22
N GLU A 100 33.30 24.10 -22.18
CA GLU A 100 33.90 22.79 -21.87
C GLU A 100 32.86 21.79 -21.34
N ILE A 101 31.93 22.24 -20.50
CA ILE A 101 30.77 21.43 -20.08
C ILE A 101 29.92 21.06 -21.30
N GLN A 102 29.69 22.02 -22.20
CA GLN A 102 28.94 21.77 -23.42
C GLN A 102 29.58 20.69 -24.30
N LYS A 103 30.91 20.68 -24.45
CA LYS A 103 31.60 19.62 -25.21
C LYS A 103 31.44 18.23 -24.59
N ARG A 104 31.41 18.14 -23.25
CA ARG A 104 31.36 16.87 -22.51
C ARG A 104 29.95 16.28 -22.41
N PHE A 105 28.94 17.15 -22.32
CA PHE A 105 27.55 16.74 -22.14
C PHE A 105 26.64 17.06 -23.33
N ALA A 106 27.22 17.48 -24.47
CA ALA A 106 26.51 17.43 -25.74
C ALA A 106 26.03 15.98 -25.95
N LYS A 107 24.71 15.79 -25.88
CA LYS A 107 24.07 14.50 -26.14
C LYS A 107 24.58 13.97 -27.47
N ASN A 108 24.80 12.65 -27.52
CA ASN A 108 25.00 11.96 -28.78
C ASN A 108 23.71 12.09 -29.59
N ASP A 109 23.70 12.96 -30.60
CA ASP A 109 22.55 13.18 -31.50
C ASP A 109 21.92 11.85 -31.98
N LYS A 110 22.74 10.78 -32.09
CA LYS A 110 22.28 9.44 -32.48
C LYS A 110 21.40 8.75 -31.42
N ALA A 111 21.69 8.95 -30.13
CA ALA A 111 20.90 8.37 -29.03
C ALA A 111 19.54 9.07 -28.85
N GLU A 112 19.51 10.39 -29.01
CA GLU A 112 18.26 11.16 -29.01
C GLU A 112 17.40 10.82 -30.23
N THR A 113 18.03 10.70 -31.40
CA THR A 113 17.36 10.23 -32.64
C THR A 113 16.75 8.84 -32.44
N SER A 114 17.48 7.89 -31.86
CA SER A 114 16.97 6.53 -31.61
C SER A 114 15.79 6.52 -30.64
N THR A 115 15.84 7.33 -29.59
CA THR A 115 14.77 7.41 -28.57
C THR A 115 13.49 8.05 -29.13
N LEU A 116 13.63 9.15 -29.87
CA LEU A 116 12.51 9.83 -30.52
C LEU A 116 11.88 8.95 -31.61
N LEU A 117 12.69 8.22 -32.38
CA LEU A 117 12.21 7.29 -33.40
C LEU A 117 11.45 6.11 -32.77
N ALA A 118 11.95 5.54 -31.67
CA ALA A 118 11.25 4.49 -30.93
C ALA A 118 9.91 4.99 -30.36
N SER A 119 9.87 6.23 -29.87
CA SER A 119 8.64 6.84 -29.35
C SER A 119 7.61 7.06 -30.47
N LEU A 120 8.05 7.57 -31.63
CA LEU A 120 7.17 7.81 -32.78
C LEU A 120 6.56 6.51 -33.35
N ILE A 121 7.29 5.40 -33.35
CA ILE A 121 6.82 4.11 -33.89
C ILE A 121 5.93 3.36 -32.87
N SER A 122 6.16 3.57 -31.58
CA SER A 122 5.45 2.85 -30.51
C SER A 122 4.16 3.53 -30.04
N ILE A 123 4.02 4.84 -30.28
CA ILE A 123 2.83 5.59 -29.91
C ILE A 123 1.59 5.07 -30.70
N LYS A 124 0.48 4.85 -29.97
CA LYS A 124 -0.78 4.33 -30.52
C LYS A 124 -1.96 5.09 -29.95
N TYR A 125 -2.94 5.40 -30.80
CA TYR A 125 -4.18 6.04 -30.36
C TYR A 125 -5.09 5.00 -29.68
N LYS A 126 -5.47 5.24 -28.43
CA LYS A 126 -6.26 4.29 -27.62
C LYS A 126 -7.78 4.42 -27.84
N GLY A 127 -8.23 5.30 -28.73
CA GLY A 127 -9.66 5.56 -28.99
C GLY A 127 -10.38 6.30 -27.86
N LYS A 128 -9.62 6.93 -26.96
CA LYS A 128 -10.08 7.80 -25.87
C LYS A 128 -9.20 9.05 -25.87
N GLY A 129 -9.79 10.24 -25.91
CA GLY A 129 -9.09 11.52 -26.03
C GLY A 129 -9.48 12.29 -27.29
N ASN A 130 -8.70 13.31 -27.65
CA ASN A 130 -8.89 14.10 -28.87
C ASN A 130 -7.91 13.60 -29.95
N VAL A 131 -8.41 12.99 -31.03
CA VAL A 131 -7.56 12.47 -32.11
C VAL A 131 -6.68 13.54 -32.77
N ARG A 132 -7.11 14.82 -32.75
CA ARG A 132 -6.29 15.94 -33.26
C ARG A 132 -5.03 16.14 -32.43
N GLU A 133 -5.16 16.15 -31.10
CA GLU A 133 -4.04 16.32 -30.18
C GLU A 133 -3.03 15.17 -30.32
N TYR A 134 -3.53 13.96 -30.48
CA TYR A 134 -2.71 12.78 -30.76
C TYR A 134 -1.89 12.92 -32.05
N ILE A 135 -2.51 13.35 -33.15
CA ILE A 135 -1.80 13.53 -34.43
C ILE A 135 -0.79 14.69 -34.34
N MET A 136 -1.12 15.76 -33.60
CA MET A 136 -0.18 16.85 -33.33
C MET A 136 1.03 16.39 -32.52
N GLU A 137 0.86 15.49 -31.55
CA GLU A 137 1.97 14.91 -30.79
C GLU A 137 2.91 14.08 -31.68
N MET A 138 2.36 13.26 -32.59
CA MET A 138 3.17 12.52 -33.58
C MET A 138 3.92 13.48 -34.52
N SER A 139 3.28 14.56 -34.95
CA SER A 139 3.92 15.61 -35.77
C SER A 139 5.06 16.31 -35.03
N HIS A 140 4.89 16.57 -33.73
CA HIS A 140 5.93 17.15 -32.88
C HIS A 140 7.15 16.22 -32.71
N LEU A 141 6.93 14.91 -32.58
CA LEU A 141 8.02 13.95 -32.55
C LEU A 141 8.78 13.91 -33.89
N ALA A 142 8.06 13.97 -35.01
CA ALA A 142 8.66 14.03 -36.34
C ALA A 142 9.46 15.33 -36.57
N SER A 143 8.97 16.48 -36.09
CA SER A 143 9.69 17.75 -36.21
C SER A 143 10.97 17.77 -35.37
N LYS A 144 10.97 17.14 -34.19
CA LYS A 144 12.18 16.94 -33.38
C LYS A 144 13.19 16.03 -34.06
N LEU A 145 12.74 14.96 -34.72
CA LEU A 145 13.61 14.09 -35.53
C LEU A 145 14.23 14.84 -36.71
N LYS A 146 13.44 15.70 -37.37
CA LYS A 146 13.93 16.57 -38.45
C LYS A 146 15.02 17.53 -37.98
N ALA A 147 14.87 18.10 -36.78
CA ALA A 147 15.90 18.95 -36.16
C ALA A 147 17.21 18.18 -35.87
N LEU A 148 17.14 16.86 -35.70
CA LEU A 148 18.30 15.97 -35.54
C LEU A 148 18.81 15.37 -36.87
N LYS A 149 18.45 15.98 -38.02
CA LYS A 149 18.82 15.54 -39.38
C LYS A 149 18.23 14.20 -39.82
N LEU A 150 17.18 13.69 -39.15
CA LEU A 150 16.38 12.57 -39.63
C LEU A 150 15.05 13.11 -40.16
N ASP A 151 15.01 13.41 -41.46
CA ASP A 151 13.82 13.93 -42.12
C ASP A 151 12.88 12.76 -42.47
N LEU A 152 11.68 12.78 -41.91
CA LEU A 152 10.61 11.84 -42.26
C LEU A 152 9.73 12.51 -43.31
N SER A 153 9.44 11.81 -44.41
CA SER A 153 8.51 12.35 -45.40
C SER A 153 7.10 12.49 -44.81
N ASP A 154 6.37 13.51 -45.24
CA ASP A 154 4.98 13.73 -44.81
C ASP A 154 4.10 12.51 -45.13
N ASP A 155 4.35 11.86 -46.28
CA ASP A 155 3.73 10.59 -46.66
C ASP A 155 3.95 9.49 -45.61
N LEU A 156 5.17 9.34 -45.10
CA LEU A 156 5.49 8.33 -44.09
C LEU A 156 4.80 8.66 -42.75
N LEU A 157 4.74 9.93 -42.37
CA LEU A 157 4.04 10.36 -41.16
C LEU A 157 2.54 10.04 -41.24
N VAL A 158 1.90 10.28 -42.38
CA VAL A 158 0.49 9.91 -42.63
C VAL A 158 0.27 8.40 -42.46
N HIS A 159 1.16 7.57 -43.00
CA HIS A 159 1.05 6.11 -42.86
C HIS A 159 1.28 5.65 -41.41
N LEU A 160 2.23 6.26 -40.69
CA LEU A 160 2.46 5.97 -39.28
C LEU A 160 1.22 6.30 -38.43
N VAL A 161 0.58 7.45 -38.69
CA VAL A 161 -0.69 7.82 -38.05
C VAL A 161 -1.75 6.75 -38.33
N LEU A 162 -1.98 6.37 -39.60
CA LEU A 162 -2.98 5.36 -39.97
C LEU A 162 -2.75 3.99 -39.32
N ILE A 163 -1.49 3.53 -39.22
CA ILE A 163 -1.14 2.27 -38.56
C ILE A 163 -1.38 2.34 -37.05
N SER A 164 -1.13 3.51 -36.45
CA SER A 164 -1.25 3.73 -35.01
C SER A 164 -2.70 3.88 -34.52
N LEU A 165 -3.67 4.15 -35.41
CA LEU A 165 -5.09 4.22 -35.09
C LEU A 165 -5.68 2.84 -34.70
N PRO A 166 -6.65 2.77 -33.78
CA PRO A 166 -7.23 1.50 -33.33
C PRO A 166 -8.20 0.90 -34.35
N ALA A 167 -8.63 -0.35 -34.13
CA ALA A 167 -9.52 -1.10 -35.04
C ALA A 167 -10.88 -0.43 -35.31
N GLN A 168 -11.32 0.48 -34.43
CA GLN A 168 -12.55 1.27 -34.61
C GLN A 168 -12.47 2.17 -35.85
N PHE A 169 -11.26 2.59 -36.26
CA PHE A 169 -11.02 3.35 -37.49
C PHE A 169 -10.80 2.45 -38.71
N ASN A 170 -11.09 1.15 -38.66
CA ASN A 170 -10.82 0.26 -39.80
C ASN A 170 -11.61 0.66 -41.06
N GLN A 171 -12.86 1.10 -40.92
CA GLN A 171 -13.65 1.57 -42.06
C GLN A 171 -13.03 2.82 -42.70
N PHE A 172 -12.55 3.74 -41.87
CA PHE A 172 -11.78 4.90 -42.30
C PHE A 172 -10.48 4.53 -43.02
N LYS A 173 -9.70 3.57 -42.50
CA LYS A 173 -8.49 3.07 -43.16
C LYS A 173 -8.76 2.43 -44.51
N VAL A 174 -9.86 1.68 -44.63
CA VAL A 174 -10.30 1.11 -45.92
C VAL A 174 -10.67 2.22 -46.90
N SER A 175 -11.38 3.25 -46.45
CA SER A 175 -11.71 4.41 -47.27
C SER A 175 -10.46 5.11 -47.81
N TYR A 176 -9.46 5.36 -46.95
CA TYR A 176 -8.15 5.88 -47.37
C TYR A 176 -7.48 5.00 -48.43
N ASN A 177 -7.40 3.69 -48.18
CA ASN A 177 -6.75 2.74 -49.09
C ASN A 177 -7.48 2.58 -50.45
N CYS A 178 -8.77 2.91 -50.52
CA CYS A 178 -9.54 2.87 -51.76
C CYS A 178 -9.41 4.16 -52.59
N GLN A 179 -8.90 5.25 -52.03
CA GLN A 179 -8.67 6.49 -52.76
C GLN A 179 -7.35 6.45 -53.53
N LYS A 180 -7.34 7.04 -54.74
CA LYS A 180 -6.13 7.13 -55.58
C LYS A 180 -5.21 8.28 -55.16
N GLU A 181 -5.75 9.28 -54.49
CA GLU A 181 -5.04 10.48 -54.05
C GLU A 181 -4.54 10.33 -52.61
N LYS A 182 -3.33 10.83 -52.33
CA LYS A 182 -2.75 10.81 -50.98
C LYS A 182 -3.23 12.03 -50.20
N TRP A 183 -3.57 11.84 -48.92
CA TRP A 183 -3.95 12.95 -48.05
C TRP A 183 -2.74 13.62 -47.43
N THR A 184 -2.80 14.94 -47.30
CA THR A 184 -1.91 15.71 -46.44
C THR A 184 -2.22 15.45 -44.96
N LEU A 185 -1.29 15.79 -44.07
CA LEU A 185 -1.50 15.64 -42.62
C LEU A 185 -2.72 16.44 -42.13
N ASN A 186 -2.98 17.61 -42.70
CA ASN A 186 -4.12 18.46 -42.33
C ASN A 186 -5.45 17.86 -42.77
N GLU A 187 -5.52 17.29 -43.96
CA GLU A 187 -6.69 16.55 -44.45
C GLU A 187 -6.94 15.30 -43.60
N LEU A 188 -5.88 14.55 -43.28
CA LEU A 188 -5.96 13.39 -42.40
C LEU A 188 -6.51 13.76 -41.02
N ILE A 189 -6.03 14.85 -40.40
CA ILE A 189 -6.56 15.36 -39.12
C ILE A 189 -8.05 15.69 -39.25
N SER A 190 -8.43 16.40 -40.31
CA SER A 190 -9.82 16.79 -40.56
C SER A 190 -10.74 15.57 -40.65
N PHE A 191 -10.37 14.58 -41.46
CA PHE A 191 -11.18 13.39 -41.63
C PHE A 191 -11.16 12.46 -40.39
N CYS A 192 -10.04 12.39 -39.66
CA CYS A 192 -9.98 11.64 -38.39
C CYS A 192 -10.91 12.24 -37.33
N VAL A 193 -10.96 13.57 -37.22
CA VAL A 193 -11.88 14.26 -36.30
C VAL A 193 -13.32 14.01 -36.70
N GLN A 194 -13.65 14.10 -37.99
CA GLN A 194 -14.99 13.84 -38.49
C GLN A 194 -15.45 12.39 -38.22
N GLU A 195 -14.55 11.42 -38.42
CA GLU A 195 -14.83 10.01 -38.13
C GLU A 195 -15.00 9.76 -36.62
N GLU A 196 -14.22 10.43 -35.78
CA GLU A 196 -14.38 10.38 -34.32
C GLU A 196 -15.75 10.90 -33.89
N GLU A 197 -16.21 12.02 -34.46
CA GLU A 197 -17.55 12.58 -34.18
C GLU A 197 -18.67 11.66 -34.67
N ARG A 198 -18.54 11.05 -35.87
CA ARG A 198 -19.48 10.04 -36.37
C ARG A 198 -19.64 8.88 -35.38
N MET A 199 -18.53 8.37 -34.85
CA MET A 199 -18.55 7.27 -33.87
C MET A 199 -19.18 7.68 -32.52
N LYS A 200 -19.05 8.95 -32.11
CA LYS A 200 -19.73 9.49 -30.92
C LYS A 200 -21.25 9.57 -31.14
N GLN A 201 -21.69 9.99 -32.32
CA GLN A 201 -23.11 10.09 -32.69
C GLN A 201 -23.81 8.71 -32.69
N GLU A 202 -23.21 7.70 -33.31
CA GLU A 202 -23.77 6.34 -33.39
C GLU A 202 -23.89 5.67 -32.01
N ARG A 203 -22.95 5.94 -31.09
CA ARG A 203 -23.04 5.46 -29.69
C ARG A 203 -24.21 6.09 -28.93
N THR A 204 -24.55 7.35 -29.24
CA THR A 204 -25.63 8.08 -28.57
C THR A 204 -27.01 7.60 -29.04
N GLU A 205 -27.17 7.33 -30.34
CA GLU A 205 -28.42 6.78 -30.89
C GLU A 205 -28.68 5.33 -30.44
N SER A 206 -27.63 4.52 -30.31
CA SER A 206 -27.71 3.15 -29.78
C SER A 206 -28.19 3.10 -28.33
N ALA A 207 -27.85 4.12 -27.52
CA ALA A 207 -28.27 4.22 -26.12
C ALA A 207 -29.75 4.63 -25.99
N HIS A 208 -30.25 5.49 -26.88
CA HIS A 208 -31.66 5.90 -26.87
C HIS A 208 -32.63 4.76 -27.24
N LEU A 209 -32.24 3.87 -28.17
CA LEU A 209 -33.03 2.69 -28.55
C LEU A 209 -33.13 1.62 -27.44
N ALA A 210 -32.12 1.50 -26.57
CA ALA A 210 -32.15 0.56 -25.46
C ALA A 210 -33.02 1.04 -24.27
N SER A 211 -33.29 2.34 -24.17
CA SER A 211 -34.00 2.97 -23.05
C SER A 211 -35.54 2.91 -23.12
N THR A 212 -36.12 2.65 -24.29
CA THR A 212 -37.59 2.67 -24.50
C THR A 212 -38.28 1.30 -24.46
N SER A 213 -37.56 0.23 -24.12
CA SER A 213 -38.09 -1.14 -24.09
C SER A 213 -38.11 -1.70 -22.66
N LYS A 214 -39.08 -1.28 -21.83
CA LYS A 214 -39.62 -2.03 -20.67
C LYS A 214 -40.82 -1.32 -20.03
N HIS A 215 -42.02 -1.57 -20.57
CA HIS A 215 -43.24 -1.66 -19.76
C HIS A 215 -44.31 -2.45 -20.51
N THR A 216 -44.54 -3.70 -20.11
CA THR A 216 -45.69 -4.52 -20.50
C THR A 216 -46.71 -4.56 -19.37
N GLY A 217 -47.98 -4.23 -19.67
CA GLY A 217 -49.05 -4.25 -18.68
C GLY A 217 -50.45 -3.89 -19.17
N LYS A 218 -51.07 -4.81 -19.95
CA LYS A 218 -52.53 -5.09 -20.11
C LYS A 218 -53.51 -3.93 -20.43
N ARG A 219 -54.20 -4.04 -21.58
CA ARG A 219 -55.66 -4.35 -21.71
C ARG A 219 -56.12 -4.38 -23.19
N LYS A 220 -57.08 -5.26 -23.47
CA LYS A 220 -57.80 -5.47 -24.75
C LYS A 220 -58.82 -4.34 -24.99
N HIS A 221 -58.98 -3.86 -26.24
CA HIS A 221 -60.22 -4.05 -27.03
C HIS A 221 -60.16 -3.51 -28.47
N LYS A 222 -60.78 -4.32 -29.35
CA LYS A 222 -61.37 -4.10 -30.69
C LYS A 222 -61.47 -2.68 -31.27
N GLY A 223 -60.83 -2.51 -32.44
CA GLY A 223 -61.49 -2.27 -33.74
C GLY A 223 -62.09 -0.89 -34.02
N LYS A 224 -61.47 -0.15 -34.96
CA LYS A 224 -62.09 0.34 -36.20
C LYS A 224 -61.05 1.08 -37.07
N GLU A 225 -61.06 0.73 -38.34
CA GLU A 225 -60.27 1.24 -39.46
C GLU A 225 -60.84 2.61 -39.90
N VAL A 226 -59.99 3.63 -40.05
CA VAL A 226 -60.29 4.84 -40.85
C VAL A 226 -58.99 5.31 -41.54
N ALA A 227 -59.15 5.68 -42.81
CA ALA A 227 -58.17 5.89 -43.87
C ALA A 227 -57.00 6.87 -43.61
N ILE A 228 -55.86 6.55 -44.23
CA ILE A 228 -54.71 7.45 -44.48
C ILE A 228 -54.92 8.12 -45.85
N PRO A 229 -54.85 9.47 -45.98
CA PRO A 229 -54.64 10.11 -47.27
C PRO A 229 -53.16 10.02 -47.67
N GLN A 230 -52.92 9.71 -48.94
CA GLN A 230 -51.61 9.76 -49.59
C GLN A 230 -50.96 11.13 -49.42
N GLY A 231 -49.70 11.14 -48.96
CA GLY A 231 -48.80 12.29 -48.99
C GLY A 231 -47.45 11.84 -49.51
N GLU A 232 -47.01 12.46 -50.60
CA GLU A 232 -45.77 12.20 -51.33
C GLU A 232 -44.54 12.34 -50.42
N GLN A 233 -43.62 11.36 -50.44
CA GLN A 233 -42.31 11.47 -49.80
C GLN A 233 -41.30 12.05 -50.79
N HIS A 234 -40.74 13.22 -50.45
CA HIS A 234 -39.56 13.74 -51.15
C HIS A 234 -38.31 12.92 -50.78
N PRO A 235 -37.46 12.52 -51.75
CA PRO A 235 -36.24 11.78 -51.47
C PRO A 235 -35.27 12.62 -50.62
N GLY A 236 -34.82 12.07 -49.49
CA GLY A 236 -33.82 12.69 -48.63
C GLY A 236 -32.44 12.81 -49.31
N PRO A 237 -31.51 13.58 -48.73
CA PRO A 237 -30.21 13.90 -49.35
C PRO A 237 -29.41 12.68 -49.79
N PHE A 238 -29.55 11.57 -49.05
CA PHE A 238 -28.87 10.31 -49.34
C PHE A 238 -29.44 9.58 -50.57
N ALA A 239 -30.74 9.69 -50.82
CA ALA A 239 -31.36 9.11 -52.01
C ALA A 239 -30.95 9.85 -53.28
N LYS A 240 -30.81 11.18 -53.20
CA LYS A 240 -30.24 12.01 -54.27
C LYS A 240 -28.78 11.69 -54.56
N TYR A 241 -27.98 11.48 -53.52
CA TYR A 241 -26.59 11.03 -53.67
C TYR A 241 -26.47 9.66 -54.35
N LEU A 242 -27.39 8.73 -54.05
CA LEU A 242 -27.44 7.42 -54.70
C LEU A 242 -27.84 7.52 -56.18
N GLU A 243 -28.80 8.38 -56.52
CA GLU A 243 -29.17 8.67 -57.91
C GLU A 243 -28.04 9.34 -58.69
N GLU A 244 -27.29 10.27 -58.07
CA GLU A 244 -26.08 10.91 -58.64
C GLU A 244 -24.95 9.89 -58.87
N CYS A 245 -24.91 8.81 -58.09
CA CYS A 245 -23.98 7.68 -58.27
C CYS A 245 -24.51 6.60 -59.23
N GLY A 246 -25.65 6.81 -59.91
CA GLY A 246 -26.25 5.87 -60.86
C GLY A 246 -26.98 4.68 -60.22
N ILE A 247 -27.30 4.78 -58.93
CA ILE A 247 -27.95 3.72 -58.15
C ILE A 247 -29.41 4.13 -57.91
N VAL A 248 -30.36 3.44 -58.53
CA VAL A 248 -31.80 3.69 -58.34
C VAL A 248 -32.29 2.98 -57.06
N PRO A 249 -32.70 3.70 -56.00
CA PRO A 249 -33.20 3.07 -54.79
C PRO A 249 -34.66 2.60 -54.99
N GLN A 250 -34.93 1.31 -54.84
CA GLN A 250 -36.30 0.79 -54.73
C GLN A 250 -36.69 0.69 -53.25
N TYR A 251 -37.67 1.49 -52.83
CA TYR A 251 -38.22 1.43 -51.47
C TYR A 251 -39.26 0.33 -51.34
N THR A 252 -39.04 -0.63 -50.43
CA THR A 252 -40.06 -1.61 -50.03
C THR A 252 -40.64 -1.19 -48.68
N MET A 253 -41.97 -1.08 -48.58
CA MET A 253 -42.67 -0.67 -47.37
C MET A 253 -42.67 -1.78 -46.29
N PRO A 254 -42.56 -1.48 -44.98
CA PRO A 254 -42.56 -2.51 -43.93
C PRO A 254 -43.99 -2.90 -43.51
N GLY A 255 -44.27 -4.21 -43.44
CA GLY A 255 -45.53 -4.75 -42.92
C GLY A 255 -45.39 -6.10 -42.19
N SER A 256 -45.64 -6.06 -40.87
CA SER A 256 -46.13 -7.11 -39.93
C SER A 256 -45.31 -8.41 -39.68
N PRO A 257 -45.39 -8.98 -38.44
CA PRO A 257 -44.34 -9.79 -37.84
C PRO A 257 -44.48 -11.27 -38.19
N GLY A 258 -43.50 -11.78 -38.92
CA GLY A 258 -43.34 -13.20 -39.14
C GLY A 258 -42.51 -13.50 -40.37
N MET A 259 -41.21 -13.19 -40.32
CA MET A 259 -40.18 -13.80 -41.18
C MET A 259 -38.79 -13.36 -40.67
N ASN A 260 -38.24 -14.10 -39.70
CA ASN A 260 -36.81 -14.09 -39.42
C ASN A 260 -36.11 -14.79 -40.58
N GLY A 261 -35.27 -14.09 -41.33
CA GLY A 261 -34.68 -14.69 -42.52
C GLY A 261 -33.43 -14.04 -43.11
N ILE A 262 -32.68 -13.18 -42.41
CA ILE A 262 -31.39 -12.66 -42.92
C ILE A 262 -30.25 -12.66 -41.87
N SER A 263 -30.54 -12.85 -40.57
CA SER A 263 -29.51 -13.06 -39.54
C SER A 263 -28.97 -14.51 -39.49
N GLU A 264 -29.58 -15.44 -40.22
CA GLU A 264 -29.18 -16.87 -40.29
C GLU A 264 -28.24 -17.22 -41.47
N ARG A 265 -27.88 -16.25 -42.33
CA ARG A 265 -26.98 -16.51 -43.48
C ARG A 265 -25.51 -16.15 -43.28
N ARG A 266 -25.11 -15.48 -42.19
CA ARG A 266 -23.68 -15.30 -41.84
C ARG A 266 -23.14 -16.35 -40.86
N ASN A 267 -24.00 -17.03 -40.10
CA ASN A 267 -23.60 -18.19 -39.28
C ASN A 267 -23.66 -19.54 -40.02
N ARG A 268 -24.15 -19.56 -41.27
CA ARG A 268 -24.18 -20.77 -42.11
C ARG A 268 -22.88 -21.05 -42.86
N THR A 269 -22.00 -20.06 -43.08
CA THR A 269 -20.72 -20.27 -43.80
C THR A 269 -19.55 -20.62 -42.86
N LEU A 270 -19.66 -20.34 -41.55
CA LEU A 270 -18.62 -20.65 -40.55
C LEU A 270 -18.81 -22.01 -39.84
N LYS A 271 -20.02 -22.60 -39.86
CA LYS A 271 -20.21 -24.03 -39.51
C LYS A 271 -19.89 -24.99 -40.67
N ASP A 272 -19.86 -24.49 -41.92
CA ASP A 272 -19.60 -25.29 -43.13
C ASP A 272 -18.12 -25.38 -43.57
N MET A 273 -17.17 -24.79 -42.83
CA MET A 273 -15.72 -25.07 -43.03
C MET A 273 -15.10 -25.99 -41.96
N GLY A 274 -15.87 -26.47 -40.98
CA GLY A 274 -15.42 -27.46 -39.99
C GLY A 274 -15.79 -28.91 -40.32
N SER A 275 -16.52 -29.16 -41.41
CA SER A 275 -17.15 -30.47 -41.69
C SER A 275 -16.79 -31.06 -43.07
N ARG A 276 -15.55 -30.88 -43.53
CA ARG A 276 -14.99 -31.60 -44.71
C ARG A 276 -13.72 -32.40 -44.41
N TYR A 277 -13.68 -33.12 -43.29
CA TYR A 277 -12.87 -34.33 -43.15
C TYR A 277 -13.54 -35.22 -42.11
N SER A 278 -14.48 -36.05 -42.53
CA SER A 278 -14.95 -37.27 -41.83
C SER A 278 -16.13 -37.85 -42.58
N GLY A 279 -15.94 -38.97 -43.29
CA GLY A 279 -17.05 -39.66 -43.93
C GLY A 279 -16.67 -40.72 -44.95
N LEU A 280 -15.99 -41.79 -44.53
CA LEU A 280 -16.31 -43.12 -45.04
C LEU A 280 -16.44 -44.11 -43.88
N ARG A 281 -17.66 -44.61 -43.71
CA ARG A 281 -18.07 -45.81 -42.94
C ARG A 281 -17.34 -47.05 -43.52
N LEU A 282 -17.14 -48.19 -42.87
CA LEU A 282 -18.03 -49.14 -42.16
C LEU A 282 -17.07 -50.30 -41.76
N LEU A 283 -17.00 -50.89 -40.55
CA LEU A 283 -17.86 -51.94 -40.00
C LEU A 283 -17.32 -52.36 -38.62
N SER A 284 -18.25 -52.67 -37.71
CA SER A 284 -18.09 -53.27 -36.39
C SER A 284 -18.07 -54.81 -36.44
N GLN A 285 -17.38 -55.51 -35.51
CA GLN A 285 -17.92 -56.65 -34.72
C GLN A 285 -16.91 -57.25 -33.68
N ILE A 286 -17.26 -57.06 -32.40
CA ILE A 286 -17.32 -57.97 -31.21
C ILE A 286 -16.58 -59.35 -31.23
N SER A 287 -15.78 -59.65 -30.18
CA SER A 287 -15.91 -60.79 -29.21
C SER A 287 -14.69 -60.98 -28.25
N LEU A 288 -14.94 -61.28 -26.97
CA LEU A 288 -14.02 -61.71 -25.86
C LEU A 288 -14.00 -63.28 -25.76
N PRO A 289 -13.29 -64.05 -24.85
CA PRO A 289 -12.48 -63.79 -23.61
C PRO A 289 -11.17 -64.68 -23.49
N PRO A 290 -10.72 -65.30 -22.34
CA PRO A 290 -9.68 -64.81 -21.38
C PRO A 290 -8.52 -65.80 -20.95
N SER A 291 -7.66 -65.32 -20.02
CA SER A 291 -6.84 -66.01 -18.95
C SER A 291 -5.50 -66.73 -19.27
N PRO A 292 -4.60 -67.02 -18.27
CA PRO A 292 -4.30 -66.38 -16.96
C PRO A 292 -2.76 -66.27 -16.60
N ALA A 293 -2.46 -65.82 -15.37
CA ALA A 293 -1.18 -65.46 -14.69
C ALA A 293 -0.14 -66.62 -14.49
N PRO A 294 1.11 -66.43 -13.94
CA PRO A 294 1.36 -65.95 -12.55
C PRO A 294 2.67 -65.15 -12.24
N GLU A 295 2.60 -64.43 -11.10
CA GLU A 295 3.52 -64.26 -9.94
C GLU A 295 5.07 -64.45 -9.94
N ALA A 296 5.69 -63.52 -9.19
CA ALA A 296 6.77 -63.64 -8.18
C ALA A 296 8.25 -63.87 -8.57
N ALA A 297 9.13 -62.96 -8.12
CA ALA A 297 10.24 -63.20 -7.15
C ALA A 297 11.41 -62.21 -7.30
N ALA A 298 12.09 -61.92 -6.18
CA ALA A 298 13.10 -60.88 -6.00
C ALA A 298 14.56 -61.42 -6.00
N ALA A 299 15.50 -60.50 -6.32
CA ALA A 299 16.97 -60.49 -6.09
C ALA A 299 17.84 -61.54 -6.85
N PRO A 300 19.18 -61.37 -7.05
CA PRO A 300 20.14 -60.38 -6.51
C PRO A 300 21.10 -59.73 -7.55
N ALA A 301 22.03 -58.88 -7.08
CA ALA A 301 23.21 -58.41 -7.84
C ALA A 301 24.18 -59.56 -8.18
N PRO A 302 25.02 -59.42 -9.23
CA PRO A 302 26.46 -59.42 -8.98
C PRO A 302 27.29 -58.49 -9.90
N THR A 303 28.58 -58.47 -9.59
CA THR A 303 29.60 -57.45 -9.77
C THR A 303 30.49 -57.67 -11.01
N GLN A 304 30.96 -56.54 -11.57
CA GLN A 304 32.26 -56.29 -12.25
C GLN A 304 32.63 -56.99 -13.58
N ILE A 305 33.28 -56.21 -14.46
CA ILE A 305 34.70 -56.36 -14.83
C ILE A 305 35.25 -55.01 -15.31
N SER A 306 36.43 -54.67 -14.82
CA SER A 306 37.28 -53.52 -15.19
C SER A 306 38.39 -53.97 -16.16
N LEU A 307 38.88 -53.08 -17.01
CA LEU A 307 40.16 -53.24 -17.72
C LEU A 307 41.02 -51.95 -17.65
N PRO A 308 42.37 -52.06 -17.62
CA PRO A 308 43.32 -51.01 -17.20
C PRO A 308 44.04 -50.26 -18.36
N PRO A 309 44.95 -49.29 -18.07
CA PRO A 309 45.25 -48.12 -18.92
C PRO A 309 46.66 -48.08 -19.57
N SER A 310 46.90 -47.08 -20.45
CA SER A 310 48.21 -46.46 -20.82
C SER A 310 48.01 -45.40 -21.94
N PRO A 311 49.01 -44.60 -22.37
CA PRO A 311 49.91 -43.68 -21.66
C PRO A 311 50.06 -42.31 -22.41
N ALA A 312 50.91 -41.38 -21.92
CA ALA A 312 51.27 -40.11 -22.61
C ALA A 312 52.60 -40.19 -23.40
N PRO A 313 52.85 -39.30 -24.40
CA PRO A 313 54.13 -38.55 -24.44
C PRO A 313 54.14 -37.12 -25.10
N LYS A 314 55.05 -36.24 -24.59
CA LYS A 314 55.99 -35.21 -25.19
C LYS A 314 55.66 -34.43 -26.50
N ALA A 315 56.25 -33.28 -26.90
CA ALA A 315 56.91 -32.05 -26.38
C ALA A 315 57.47 -31.24 -27.62
N ALA A 316 57.44 -29.89 -27.65
CA ALA A 316 58.31 -28.90 -28.39
C ALA A 316 57.57 -27.54 -28.63
N ALA A 317 58.12 -26.31 -28.66
CA ALA A 317 59.40 -25.67 -28.27
C ALA A 317 59.26 -24.09 -28.26
N ALA A 318 60.04 -23.44 -27.36
CA ALA A 318 60.54 -22.06 -27.08
C ALA A 318 60.38 -20.82 -28.05
N PRO A 319 60.82 -19.55 -27.72
CA PRO A 319 61.52 -19.01 -26.51
C PRO A 319 61.13 -17.59 -25.92
N ALA A 320 61.44 -17.42 -24.61
CA ALA A 320 62.08 -16.36 -23.75
C ALA A 320 62.10 -14.83 -24.08
N PRO A 321 62.53 -13.89 -23.17
CA PRO A 321 62.92 -13.94 -21.71
C PRO A 321 62.12 -12.89 -20.84
N THR A 322 62.23 -12.67 -19.52
CA THR A 322 63.35 -12.60 -18.54
C THR A 322 62.83 -12.69 -17.08
N GLN A 323 63.74 -12.99 -16.14
CA GLN A 323 63.62 -13.63 -14.81
C GLN A 323 63.78 -12.69 -13.56
N ILE A 324 63.16 -13.00 -12.39
CA ILE A 324 63.70 -13.55 -11.07
C ILE A 324 64.44 -12.49 -10.19
N SER A 325 64.30 -12.36 -8.85
CA SER A 325 64.61 -13.33 -7.77
C SER A 325 64.27 -12.79 -6.36
N LEU A 326 64.08 -13.68 -5.38
CA LEU A 326 64.80 -13.63 -4.08
C LEU A 326 64.88 -15.05 -3.45
N PRO A 327 65.96 -15.40 -2.69
CA PRO A 327 66.37 -16.79 -2.44
C PRO A 327 66.19 -17.30 -0.99
N LEU A 328 66.39 -18.62 -0.83
CA LEU A 328 66.55 -19.39 0.41
C LEU A 328 68.02 -19.45 0.88
N SER A 329 68.28 -19.64 2.19
CA SER A 329 68.86 -20.90 2.77
C SER A 329 69.66 -20.79 4.10
N LEU A 330 69.55 -21.86 4.92
CA LEU A 330 70.53 -22.53 5.84
C LEU A 330 70.75 -22.13 7.35
N ALA A 331 70.09 -22.89 8.25
CA ALA A 331 70.52 -23.78 9.38
C ALA A 331 71.82 -23.54 10.23
N PRO A 332 72.10 -24.29 11.35
CA PRO A 332 71.32 -24.56 12.59
C PRO A 332 72.18 -24.50 13.91
N LYS A 333 71.56 -24.51 15.12
CA LYS A 333 72.09 -25.19 16.34
C LYS A 333 71.04 -25.25 17.47
N ALA A 334 71.09 -26.34 18.25
CA ALA A 334 70.07 -26.78 19.19
C ALA A 334 70.28 -26.34 20.66
N ALA A 335 69.16 -26.38 21.40
CA ALA A 335 68.95 -26.58 22.84
C ALA A 335 69.16 -25.41 23.83
N ALA A 336 68.07 -24.72 24.18
CA ALA A 336 67.43 -24.78 25.51
C ALA A 336 66.15 -23.89 25.57
N ALA A 337 65.02 -24.52 25.94
CA ALA A 337 63.76 -23.97 26.46
C ALA A 337 63.08 -22.75 25.77
N ALA A 338 61.94 -22.99 25.10
CA ALA A 338 61.00 -21.95 24.66
C ALA A 338 59.67 -22.02 25.44
N PRO A 339 59.11 -20.88 25.89
CA PRO A 339 57.70 -20.75 26.24
C PRO A 339 56.88 -20.40 24.98
N ALA A 340 55.68 -20.96 24.86
CA ALA A 340 54.71 -20.64 23.81
C ALA A 340 53.56 -19.77 24.37
N PRO A 341 52.87 -19.02 23.51
CA PRO A 341 52.40 -17.67 23.78
C PRO A 341 50.97 -17.62 24.33
N THR A 342 50.73 -16.71 25.27
CA THR A 342 49.39 -16.48 25.84
C THR A 342 48.69 -15.34 25.11
N GLN A 343 47.45 -15.62 24.70
CA GLN A 343 46.48 -14.66 24.17
C GLN A 343 46.32 -13.47 25.11
N ILE A 344 46.35 -12.24 24.58
CA ILE A 344 45.89 -11.07 25.34
C ILE A 344 44.44 -10.80 24.98
N SER A 345 43.62 -11.10 25.97
CA SER A 345 42.20 -10.81 26.12
C SER A 345 41.99 -9.32 26.43
N LEU A 346 40.92 -8.74 25.87
CA LEU A 346 40.38 -7.45 26.33
C LEU A 346 39.70 -7.64 27.70
N PRO A 347 39.82 -6.69 28.65
CA PRO A 347 39.39 -6.88 30.04
C PRO A 347 37.87 -6.65 30.26
N PRO A 348 37.33 -7.13 31.41
CA PRO A 348 35.91 -7.07 31.74
C PRO A 348 35.52 -5.78 32.51
N SER A 349 34.27 -5.34 32.37
CA SER A 349 33.66 -4.27 33.18
C SER A 349 33.32 -4.74 34.61
N PRO A 350 33.63 -3.97 35.68
CA PRO A 350 33.26 -4.31 37.05
C PRO A 350 31.92 -3.67 37.50
N ALA A 351 31.20 -4.38 38.37
CA ALA A 351 30.01 -3.92 39.09
C ALA A 351 30.33 -2.88 40.19
N PRO A 352 29.39 -2.00 40.59
CA PRO A 352 29.67 -0.90 41.51
C PRO A 352 29.45 -1.26 42.98
N LYS A 353 30.32 -0.75 43.86
CA LYS A 353 30.05 -0.56 45.30
C LYS A 353 30.39 0.87 45.74
N ALA A 354 29.64 1.29 46.76
CA ALA A 354 29.38 2.64 47.29
C ALA A 354 30.54 3.45 47.90
N ALA A 355 30.30 4.78 47.93
CA ALA A 355 30.72 5.86 48.86
C ALA A 355 31.32 7.07 48.07
N ALA A 356 31.01 8.36 48.27
CA ALA A 356 30.19 9.12 49.21
C ALA A 356 29.77 10.46 48.53
N ALA A 357 28.68 11.07 48.99
CA ALA A 357 28.04 12.25 48.37
C ALA A 357 28.55 13.60 48.92
N PRO A 358 28.54 14.68 48.11
CA PRO A 358 28.44 16.05 48.59
C PRO A 358 27.02 16.63 48.40
N ALA A 359 26.57 17.39 49.39
CA ALA A 359 25.21 17.95 49.52
C ALA A 359 24.95 19.18 48.64
N PRO A 360 23.66 19.50 48.36
CA PRO A 360 23.26 20.86 48.02
C PRO A 360 22.27 21.48 49.03
N THR A 361 22.50 22.76 49.28
CA THR A 361 21.74 23.71 50.10
C THR A 361 20.33 23.95 49.54
N GLN A 362 19.33 24.01 50.42
CA GLN A 362 17.92 24.31 50.09
C GLN A 362 17.61 25.81 50.17
N ILE A 363 16.79 26.30 49.23
CA ILE A 363 15.89 27.46 49.40
C ILE A 363 14.50 27.05 48.90
N SER A 364 13.48 27.42 49.68
CA SER A 364 12.09 26.95 49.70
C SER A 364 11.10 28.07 49.39
N LEU A 365 9.84 27.73 49.11
CA LEU A 365 8.56 28.44 49.45
C LEU A 365 7.36 27.78 48.70
N PRO A 366 6.09 27.92 49.14
CA PRO A 366 5.49 27.50 50.43
C PRO A 366 4.26 26.57 50.25
N GLN A 367 3.89 25.85 51.32
CA GLN A 367 2.58 25.19 51.49
C GLN A 367 1.82 25.80 52.68
N SER A 368 0.49 25.87 52.56
CA SER A 368 -0.46 26.26 53.62
C SER A 368 -1.03 25.04 54.37
N PRO A 369 -1.59 25.21 55.59
CA PRO A 369 -1.43 24.23 56.67
C PRO A 369 -2.65 23.34 56.94
N ALA A 370 -2.38 22.21 57.62
CA ALA A 370 -3.35 21.39 58.35
C ALA A 370 -3.15 21.55 59.88
N PRO A 371 -4.17 21.30 60.73
CA PRO A 371 -4.11 21.57 62.17
C PRO A 371 -3.60 20.39 63.02
N LYS A 372 -2.98 20.77 64.15
CA LYS A 372 -2.53 20.01 65.36
C LYS A 372 -3.73 19.37 66.11
N ALA A 373 -3.62 18.43 67.06
CA ALA A 373 -2.57 17.60 67.69
C ALA A 373 -3.27 16.59 68.64
N ALA A 374 -2.61 15.50 69.06
CA ALA A 374 -2.46 15.07 70.47
C ALA A 374 -1.82 13.67 70.58
N ALA A 375 -1.02 13.49 71.63
CA ALA A 375 -0.08 12.39 71.87
C ALA A 375 -0.70 11.14 72.55
N ALA A 376 0.01 10.01 72.49
CA ALA A 376 -0.27 8.76 73.19
C ALA A 376 0.88 8.37 74.14
N PRO A 377 0.62 7.63 75.25
CA PRO A 377 1.65 6.95 76.03
C PRO A 377 1.66 5.40 75.83
N ALA A 378 2.75 4.78 76.32
CA ALA A 378 3.22 3.40 76.10
C ALA A 378 2.52 2.29 76.96
N PRO A 379 2.82 0.98 76.75
CA PRO A 379 1.99 -0.16 77.21
C PRO A 379 2.58 -1.00 78.37
N THR A 380 1.71 -1.69 79.15
CA THR A 380 2.07 -2.85 79.99
C THR A 380 0.91 -3.83 80.30
N GLN A 381 1.17 -5.13 80.01
CA GLN A 381 0.84 -6.43 80.66
C GLN A 381 -0.58 -6.93 81.09
N ILE A 382 -0.96 -8.08 80.48
CA ILE A 382 -1.46 -9.40 80.98
C ILE A 382 -2.44 -9.50 82.18
N SER A 383 -3.63 -10.10 81.98
CA SER A 383 -4.19 -11.28 82.72
C SER A 383 -5.59 -11.74 82.21
N LEU A 384 -5.86 -13.06 82.26
CA LEU A 384 -7.09 -13.83 81.92
C LEU A 384 -7.86 -14.25 83.22
N PRO A 385 -8.97 -15.02 83.18
CA PRO A 385 -10.37 -14.78 82.77
C PRO A 385 -11.37 -15.02 83.96
N PRO A 386 -12.72 -15.03 83.77
CA PRO A 386 -13.45 -16.32 83.78
C PRO A 386 -14.77 -16.37 82.94
N SER A 387 -15.35 -17.57 82.83
CA SER A 387 -16.68 -17.98 82.27
C SER A 387 -17.55 -18.62 83.40
N PRO A 388 -18.83 -19.08 83.26
CA PRO A 388 -19.89 -18.86 82.23
C PRO A 388 -21.39 -18.72 82.75
N ALA A 389 -22.32 -18.44 81.82
CA ALA A 389 -23.79 -18.79 81.71
C ALA A 389 -24.85 -18.11 82.65
N PRO A 390 -26.18 -17.97 82.27
CA PRO A 390 -26.99 -18.84 81.39
C PRO A 390 -28.01 -18.20 80.39
N LYS A 391 -28.66 -19.10 79.63
CA LYS A 391 -29.67 -18.99 78.53
C LYS A 391 -30.96 -18.20 78.83
N ALA A 392 -31.57 -17.59 77.79
CA ALA A 392 -33.01 -17.77 77.44
C ALA A 392 -33.41 -17.19 76.06
N ALA A 393 -34.18 -18.01 75.32
CA ALA A 393 -35.29 -17.77 74.37
C ALA A 393 -35.21 -16.71 73.23
N ALA A 394 -35.63 -17.17 72.04
CA ALA A 394 -35.84 -16.39 70.82
C ALA A 394 -37.22 -15.71 70.76
N ALA A 395 -37.29 -14.53 70.12
CA ALA A 395 -38.48 -13.97 69.44
C ALA A 395 -38.03 -12.92 68.37
N PRO A 396 -38.83 -12.66 67.31
CA PRO A 396 -38.33 -12.21 66.01
C PRO A 396 -38.27 -10.68 65.80
N ALA A 397 -37.43 -10.31 64.83
CA ALA A 397 -37.12 -9.04 64.13
C ALA A 397 -37.93 -7.75 64.42
N PRO A 398 -37.24 -6.60 64.25
CA PRO A 398 -37.68 -5.66 63.23
C PRO A 398 -36.59 -5.43 62.17
N THR A 399 -37.05 -5.43 60.93
CA THR A 399 -36.35 -5.12 59.69
C THR A 399 -35.50 -3.85 59.78
N SER A 400 -34.18 -4.02 59.90
CA SER A 400 -33.21 -3.00 59.53
C SER A 400 -32.82 -3.26 58.10
N GLN A 401 -33.27 -2.38 57.19
CA GLN A 401 -32.71 -2.26 55.85
C GLN A 401 -31.22 -1.98 55.98
N THR A 402 -30.40 -3.03 55.96
CA THR A 402 -28.98 -2.90 55.71
C THR A 402 -28.85 -2.46 54.26
N ARG A 403 -28.62 -1.16 54.07
CA ARG A 403 -28.04 -0.59 52.86
C ARG A 403 -26.75 -1.36 52.60
N SER A 404 -26.82 -2.40 51.77
CA SER A 404 -25.68 -3.25 51.46
C SER A 404 -24.63 -2.38 50.79
N TYR A 405 -23.50 -2.23 51.45
CA TYR A 405 -22.26 -1.90 50.79
C TYR A 405 -22.07 -2.97 49.71
N TYR A 406 -22.36 -2.65 48.44
CA TYR A 406 -22.19 -3.58 47.32
C TYR A 406 -20.69 -3.85 47.17
N SER A 407 -20.14 -4.82 47.91
CA SER A 407 -18.85 -5.41 47.53
C SER A 407 -19.11 -6.20 46.25
N SER A 408 -18.37 -5.92 45.16
CA SER A 408 -18.49 -6.74 43.96
C SER A 408 -18.20 -8.20 44.31
N ALA A 409 -19.11 -9.10 43.94
CA ALA A 409 -18.91 -10.52 44.20
C ALA A 409 -17.86 -11.06 43.23
N VAL A 410 -16.83 -11.72 43.75
CA VAL A 410 -15.73 -12.29 42.96
C VAL A 410 -15.95 -13.80 42.79
N PHE A 411 -16.05 -14.22 41.54
CA PHE A 411 -16.21 -15.61 41.12
C PHE A 411 -14.89 -16.10 40.53
N ASN A 412 -14.15 -16.89 41.31
CA ASN A 412 -12.89 -17.46 40.87
C ASN A 412 -13.16 -18.73 40.04
N VAL A 413 -12.57 -18.84 38.85
CA VAL A 413 -12.74 -20.03 37.97
C VAL A 413 -12.34 -21.35 38.64
N LEU A 414 -11.42 -21.32 39.62
CA LEU A 414 -11.05 -22.50 40.42
C LEU A 414 -12.24 -23.03 41.24
N SER A 415 -13.13 -22.15 41.71
CA SER A 415 -14.34 -22.54 42.44
C SER A 415 -15.36 -23.27 41.56
N PHE A 416 -15.19 -23.23 40.25
CA PHE A 416 -15.99 -23.95 39.25
C PHE A 416 -15.29 -25.20 38.71
N GLY A 417 -14.19 -25.63 39.34
CA GLY A 417 -13.48 -26.86 39.01
C GLY A 417 -12.38 -26.70 37.95
N ALA A 418 -11.96 -25.48 37.63
CA ALA A 418 -10.78 -25.28 36.80
C ALA A 418 -9.51 -25.76 37.52
N VAL A 419 -8.62 -26.43 36.80
CA VAL A 419 -7.36 -26.98 37.33
C VAL A 419 -6.23 -25.95 37.23
N GLY A 420 -6.10 -25.27 36.09
CA GLY A 420 -5.14 -24.18 35.92
C GLY A 420 -3.67 -24.62 35.81
N ASP A 421 -3.42 -25.80 35.26
CA ASP A 421 -2.10 -26.40 35.01
C ASP A 421 -1.53 -26.13 33.60
N GLY A 422 -2.29 -25.49 32.71
CA GLY A 422 -1.93 -25.17 31.33
C GLY A 422 -2.07 -26.32 30.34
N VAL A 423 -2.60 -27.46 30.77
CA VAL A 423 -2.73 -28.71 29.99
C VAL A 423 -4.15 -29.25 30.02
N THR A 424 -4.77 -29.29 31.20
CA THR A 424 -6.14 -29.75 31.41
C THR A 424 -7.14 -28.82 30.71
N ASP A 425 -8.19 -29.41 30.10
CA ASP A 425 -9.26 -28.66 29.45
C ASP A 425 -10.18 -28.00 30.48
N ASP A 426 -9.92 -26.72 30.76
CA ASP A 426 -10.67 -25.92 31.73
C ASP A 426 -11.93 -25.28 31.14
N THR A 427 -12.28 -25.58 29.89
CA THR A 427 -13.38 -24.92 29.16
C THR A 427 -14.72 -24.99 29.89
N GLN A 428 -15.04 -26.14 30.49
CA GLN A 428 -16.34 -26.30 31.18
C GLN A 428 -16.41 -25.48 32.47
N ALA A 429 -15.34 -25.40 33.23
CA ALA A 429 -15.27 -24.57 34.42
C ALA A 429 -15.47 -23.09 34.07
N PHE A 430 -14.82 -22.61 33.00
CA PHE A 430 -15.02 -21.24 32.50
C PHE A 430 -16.45 -20.98 32.02
N LYS A 431 -17.10 -21.94 31.34
CA LYS A 431 -18.50 -21.80 30.92
C LYS A 431 -19.44 -21.71 32.12
N MET A 432 -19.30 -22.61 33.09
CA MET A 432 -20.13 -22.59 34.30
C MET A 432 -19.94 -21.29 35.09
N ALA A 433 -18.68 -20.83 35.22
CA ALA A 433 -18.39 -19.56 35.86
C ALA A 433 -19.01 -18.39 35.10
N TRP A 434 -18.88 -18.36 33.76
CA TRP A 434 -19.49 -17.35 32.89
C TRP A 434 -21.02 -17.29 33.02
N ASP A 435 -21.68 -18.45 32.92
CA ASP A 435 -23.14 -18.54 33.01
C ASP A 435 -23.66 -18.06 34.37
N THR A 436 -22.87 -18.30 35.43
CA THR A 436 -23.20 -17.83 36.79
C THR A 436 -23.05 -16.32 36.93
N VAL A 437 -21.94 -15.74 36.44
CA VAL A 437 -21.71 -14.29 36.54
C VAL A 437 -22.65 -13.50 35.65
N CYS A 438 -23.06 -14.03 34.49
CA CYS A 438 -23.96 -13.30 33.58
C CYS A 438 -25.37 -13.13 34.13
N GLN A 439 -25.77 -13.95 35.11
CA GLN A 439 -27.03 -13.82 35.83
C GLN A 439 -26.96 -12.85 37.02
N SER A 440 -25.77 -12.33 37.34
CA SER A 440 -25.50 -11.54 38.54
C SER A 440 -25.08 -10.11 38.21
N GLU A 441 -25.47 -9.13 39.04
CA GLU A 441 -25.12 -7.72 38.85
C GLU A 441 -23.79 -7.35 39.50
N SER A 442 -22.99 -6.49 38.85
CA SER A 442 -21.73 -5.93 39.40
C SER A 442 -20.76 -6.99 39.95
N VAL A 443 -20.47 -8.01 39.14
CA VAL A 443 -19.65 -9.16 39.53
C VAL A 443 -18.33 -9.24 38.77
N THR A 444 -17.34 -9.87 39.38
CA THR A 444 -16.04 -10.12 38.78
C THR A 444 -15.84 -11.61 38.53
N LEU A 445 -15.62 -12.01 37.28
CA LEU A 445 -15.09 -13.33 36.93
C LEU A 445 -13.56 -13.27 36.96
N LEU A 446 -12.94 -13.99 37.89
CA LEU A 446 -11.50 -13.93 38.14
C LEU A 446 -10.77 -15.15 37.56
N VAL A 447 -9.79 -14.88 36.69
CA VAL A 447 -8.71 -15.80 36.31
C VAL A 447 -7.49 -15.50 37.19
N PRO A 448 -7.21 -16.32 38.22
CA PRO A 448 -6.23 -15.98 39.24
C PRO A 448 -4.79 -16.02 38.72
N ARG A 449 -3.95 -15.13 39.27
CA ARG A 449 -2.50 -15.11 39.05
C ARG A 449 -1.87 -16.46 39.43
N HIS A 450 -0.76 -16.79 38.76
CA HIS A 450 0.05 -18.01 38.95
C HIS A 450 -0.56 -19.30 38.37
N TYR A 451 -1.79 -19.24 37.85
CA TYR A 451 -2.42 -20.35 37.13
C TYR A 451 -2.38 -20.12 35.62
N SER A 452 -2.39 -21.22 34.87
CA SER A 452 -2.46 -21.24 33.41
C SER A 452 -3.64 -22.11 32.99
N PHE A 453 -4.58 -21.59 32.22
CA PHE A 453 -5.80 -22.31 31.87
C PHE A 453 -5.81 -22.61 30.37
N MET A 454 -5.86 -23.89 30.02
CA MET A 454 -6.06 -24.29 28.64
C MET A 454 -7.56 -24.33 28.35
N ILE A 455 -8.01 -23.47 27.43
CA ILE A 455 -9.41 -23.32 27.05
C ILE A 455 -9.54 -23.62 25.56
N GLN A 456 -10.41 -24.55 25.19
CA GLN A 456 -10.76 -24.81 23.80
C GLN A 456 -11.63 -23.68 23.21
N SER A 457 -11.84 -23.69 21.89
CA SER A 457 -12.78 -22.75 21.24
C SER A 457 -14.13 -22.72 21.97
N THR A 458 -14.55 -21.53 22.39
CA THR A 458 -15.78 -21.34 23.15
C THR A 458 -16.43 -20.01 22.84
N ILE A 459 -17.75 -19.97 22.99
CA ILE A 459 -18.58 -18.78 22.82
C ILE A 459 -19.20 -18.44 24.18
N PHE A 460 -18.81 -17.30 24.72
CA PHE A 460 -19.38 -16.67 25.90
C PHE A 460 -20.52 -15.74 25.45
N THR A 461 -21.75 -16.14 25.79
CA THR A 461 -22.97 -15.52 25.24
C THR A 461 -23.65 -14.66 26.30
N GLY A 462 -24.10 -13.48 25.91
CA GLY A 462 -25.00 -12.64 26.69
C GLY A 462 -26.47 -12.77 26.30
N PRO A 463 -27.34 -11.87 26.78
CA PRO A 463 -27.01 -10.69 27.57
C PRO A 463 -26.56 -11.05 28.99
N CYS A 464 -25.59 -10.31 29.50
CA CYS A 464 -25.19 -10.35 30.90
C CYS A 464 -25.66 -9.06 31.56
N GLN A 465 -25.86 -9.07 32.88
CA GLN A 465 -26.16 -7.84 33.60
C GLN A 465 -24.98 -6.85 33.53
N SER A 466 -25.28 -5.56 33.67
CA SER A 466 -24.26 -4.50 33.60
C SER A 466 -23.24 -4.62 34.74
N GLY A 467 -21.99 -4.27 34.47
CA GLY A 467 -20.93 -4.27 35.47
C GLY A 467 -20.21 -5.61 35.60
N LEU A 468 -20.34 -6.51 34.62
CA LEU A 468 -19.52 -7.70 34.51
C LEU A 468 -18.07 -7.32 34.23
N VAL A 469 -17.17 -7.71 35.13
CA VAL A 469 -15.72 -7.57 34.98
C VAL A 469 -15.11 -8.96 34.76
N PHE A 470 -14.51 -9.20 33.60
CA PHE A 470 -13.67 -10.36 33.38
C PHE A 470 -12.21 -9.99 33.70
N GLN A 471 -11.78 -10.34 34.90
CA GLN A 471 -10.46 -10.05 35.45
C GLN A 471 -9.48 -11.18 35.12
N ILE A 472 -8.49 -10.88 34.28
CA ILE A 472 -7.47 -11.83 33.81
C ILE A 472 -6.12 -11.48 34.44
N ASP A 473 -5.78 -12.16 35.53
CA ASP A 473 -4.47 -12.02 36.20
C ASP A 473 -3.53 -13.22 35.96
N GLY A 474 -4.10 -14.37 35.59
CA GLY A 474 -3.38 -15.59 35.20
C GLY A 474 -3.03 -15.64 33.71
N THR A 475 -2.81 -16.84 33.20
CA THR A 475 -2.55 -17.10 31.77
C THR A 475 -3.70 -17.86 31.14
N LEU A 476 -4.14 -17.46 29.95
CA LEU A 476 -5.08 -18.21 29.11
C LEU A 476 -4.37 -18.67 27.85
N MET A 477 -4.59 -19.93 27.44
CA MET A 477 -4.07 -20.45 26.17
C MET A 477 -5.00 -21.47 25.50
N PRO A 478 -4.95 -21.63 24.16
CA PRO A 478 -5.65 -22.70 23.48
C PRO A 478 -4.86 -24.03 23.49
N PRO A 479 -5.46 -25.10 22.94
CA PRO A 479 -4.70 -26.24 22.45
C PRO A 479 -3.55 -25.80 21.54
N ASP A 480 -2.40 -26.45 21.67
CA ASP A 480 -1.17 -26.07 20.98
C ASP A 480 -1.17 -26.55 19.51
N GLY A 481 -1.74 -25.72 18.64
CA GLY A 481 -1.69 -25.87 17.19
C GLY A 481 -2.88 -26.57 16.53
N PRO A 482 -2.85 -26.70 15.19
CA PRO A 482 -3.96 -27.23 14.41
C PRO A 482 -4.27 -28.72 14.66
N ASP A 483 -3.26 -29.52 14.99
CA ASP A 483 -3.43 -30.97 15.20
C ASP A 483 -4.08 -31.31 16.55
N SER A 484 -3.87 -30.46 17.55
CA SER A 484 -4.52 -30.58 18.86
C SER A 484 -5.87 -29.86 18.93
N TRP A 485 -6.24 -29.11 17.88
CA TRP A 485 -7.50 -28.40 17.80
C TRP A 485 -8.67 -29.39 17.63
N PRO A 486 -9.68 -29.38 18.52
CA PRO A 486 -10.79 -30.33 18.44
C PRO A 486 -11.52 -30.25 17.10
N LYS A 487 -11.71 -31.40 16.42
CA LYS A 487 -12.34 -31.47 15.08
C LYS A 487 -13.76 -30.90 15.02
N LYS A 488 -14.49 -30.94 16.14
CA LYS A 488 -15.86 -30.39 16.27
C LYS A 488 -15.89 -28.87 16.40
N ASN A 489 -14.76 -28.24 16.72
CA ASN A 489 -14.67 -26.80 16.94
C ASN A 489 -14.28 -26.09 15.64
N SER A 490 -14.79 -24.86 15.46
CA SER A 490 -14.38 -24.00 14.35
C SER A 490 -12.88 -23.69 14.44
N ARG A 491 -12.16 -23.79 13.32
CA ARG A 491 -10.75 -23.39 13.19
C ARG A 491 -10.56 -21.90 12.90
N ARG A 492 -11.64 -21.11 12.99
CA ARG A 492 -11.65 -19.67 12.66
C ARG A 492 -11.80 -18.76 13.87
N GLN A 493 -12.00 -19.32 15.06
CA GLN A 493 -12.19 -18.54 16.29
C GLN A 493 -11.79 -19.32 17.53
N TRP A 494 -11.24 -18.63 18.53
CA TRP A 494 -10.93 -19.20 19.83
C TRP A 494 -11.91 -18.72 20.91
N LEU A 495 -11.73 -17.50 21.44
CA LEU A 495 -12.63 -16.92 22.45
C LEU A 495 -13.58 -15.94 21.77
N VAL A 496 -14.87 -16.26 21.80
CA VAL A 496 -15.91 -15.39 21.22
C VAL A 496 -16.82 -14.85 22.32
N PHE A 497 -17.00 -13.54 22.33
CA PHE A 497 -17.90 -12.81 23.22
C PHE A 497 -19.06 -12.26 22.39
N TYR A 498 -20.26 -12.79 22.61
CA TYR A 498 -21.41 -12.55 21.74
C TYR A 498 -22.54 -11.85 22.48
N ARG A 499 -23.03 -10.73 21.90
CA ARG A 499 -24.18 -9.96 22.41
C ARG A 499 -24.04 -9.50 23.87
N LEU A 500 -22.88 -8.93 24.20
CA LEU A 500 -22.63 -8.35 25.52
C LEU A 500 -22.98 -6.86 25.55
N SER A 501 -23.32 -6.37 26.74
CA SER A 501 -23.53 -4.94 26.99
C SER A 501 -22.94 -4.56 28.35
N GLY A 502 -22.08 -3.54 28.41
CA GLY A 502 -21.55 -3.03 29.68
C GLY A 502 -20.55 -3.96 30.38
N MET A 503 -19.68 -4.62 29.60
CA MET A 503 -18.66 -5.54 30.10
C MET A 503 -17.27 -4.87 30.09
N ALA A 504 -16.49 -5.09 31.15
CA ALA A 504 -15.06 -4.83 31.18
C ALA A 504 -14.25 -6.14 31.08
N MET A 505 -13.24 -6.20 30.23
CA MET A 505 -12.22 -7.25 30.18
C MET A 505 -10.87 -6.61 30.53
N GLN A 506 -10.30 -6.98 31.66
CA GLN A 506 -9.14 -6.26 32.20
C GLN A 506 -8.18 -7.17 32.95
N GLY A 507 -7.00 -6.66 33.30
CA GLY A 507 -6.04 -7.32 34.18
C GLY A 507 -4.63 -7.32 33.60
N GLY A 508 -3.65 -7.74 34.40
CA GLY A 508 -2.24 -7.77 34.00
C GLY A 508 -1.76 -9.12 33.44
N GLY A 509 -2.67 -10.08 33.30
CA GLY A 509 -2.43 -11.44 32.86
C GLY A 509 -2.09 -11.56 31.38
N LEU A 510 -1.76 -12.79 30.97
CA LEU A 510 -1.32 -13.13 29.62
C LEU A 510 -2.39 -13.94 28.89
N ILE A 511 -2.72 -13.55 27.67
CA ILE A 511 -3.47 -14.38 26.72
C ILE A 511 -2.51 -14.81 25.62
N ASP A 512 -2.07 -16.06 25.65
CA ASP A 512 -1.14 -16.63 24.67
C ASP A 512 -1.90 -17.48 23.66
N GLY A 513 -1.98 -17.01 22.41
CA GLY A 513 -2.70 -17.68 21.32
C GLY A 513 -1.99 -18.90 20.74
N ARG A 514 -0.74 -19.20 21.12
CA ARG A 514 0.06 -20.34 20.60
C ARG A 514 0.03 -20.46 19.06
N GLY A 515 0.25 -19.32 18.38
CA GLY A 515 0.11 -19.19 16.93
C GLY A 515 1.16 -19.90 16.06
N GLU A 516 2.32 -20.27 16.59
CA GLU A 516 3.47 -20.74 15.80
C GLU A 516 3.13 -21.92 14.87
N LYS A 517 2.48 -22.96 15.40
CA LYS A 517 2.10 -24.12 14.60
C LYS A 517 1.06 -23.80 13.52
N TRP A 518 0.25 -22.77 13.72
CA TRP A 518 -0.72 -22.29 12.71
C TRP A 518 -0.05 -21.50 11.60
N TRP A 519 0.94 -20.67 11.94
CA TRP A 519 1.76 -19.97 10.95
C TRP A 519 2.61 -20.93 10.14
N ASN A 520 3.03 -22.05 10.75
CA ASN A 520 3.84 -23.07 10.09
C ASN A 520 3.08 -24.01 9.15
N LEU A 521 1.78 -23.81 8.94
CA LEU A 521 1.00 -24.62 8.00
C LEU A 521 1.56 -24.48 6.56
N PRO A 522 1.69 -25.58 5.79
CA PRO A 522 2.31 -25.57 4.45
C PRO A 522 1.65 -24.64 3.44
N CYS A 523 0.38 -24.33 3.65
CA CYS A 523 -0.40 -23.49 2.77
C CYS A 523 -0.30 -22.00 3.07
N LYS A 524 0.44 -21.60 4.12
CA LYS A 524 0.70 -20.18 4.40
C LYS A 524 1.67 -19.61 3.35
N PRO A 525 1.46 -18.37 2.86
CA PRO A 525 2.24 -17.81 1.74
C PRO A 525 3.76 -17.84 1.95
N HIS A 526 4.21 -17.57 3.17
CA HIS A 526 5.64 -17.51 3.52
C HIS A 526 6.32 -18.90 3.61
N LYS A 527 5.56 -20.01 3.52
CA LYS A 527 6.10 -21.38 3.45
C LYS A 527 6.27 -21.88 2.01
N GLY A 528 5.72 -21.16 1.05
CA GLY A 528 5.80 -21.48 -0.37
C GLY A 528 7.16 -21.16 -1.00
N VAL A 529 7.66 -22.01 -1.90
CA VAL A 529 8.77 -21.65 -2.81
C VAL A 529 8.32 -20.43 -3.63
N ASN A 530 9.10 -19.34 -3.59
CA ASN A 530 8.75 -18.06 -4.22
C ASN A 530 7.38 -17.49 -3.81
N GLY A 531 6.94 -17.74 -2.57
CA GLY A 531 5.66 -17.26 -2.05
C GLY A 531 4.41 -18.01 -2.55
N ARG A 532 4.58 -19.18 -3.19
CA ARG A 532 3.46 -20.01 -3.69
C ARG A 532 2.86 -20.89 -2.58
N THR A 533 1.62 -20.64 -2.20
CA THR A 533 0.89 -21.46 -1.22
C THR A 533 0.69 -22.89 -1.71
N LEU A 534 1.07 -23.89 -0.90
CA LEU A 534 0.67 -25.28 -1.17
C LEU A 534 -0.82 -25.48 -0.88
N PRO A 535 -1.54 -26.35 -1.61
CA PRO A 535 -2.94 -26.65 -1.30
C PRO A 535 -3.06 -27.34 0.05
N GLY A 536 -4.06 -26.96 0.86
CA GLY A 536 -4.31 -27.55 2.17
C GLY A 536 -5.23 -26.70 3.05
N PRO A 537 -5.64 -27.20 4.23
CA PRO A 537 -6.44 -26.43 5.17
C PRO A 537 -5.61 -25.28 5.79
N CYS A 538 -6.06 -24.03 5.59
CA CYS A 538 -5.31 -22.82 5.99
C CYS A 538 -5.97 -21.96 7.05
N ASP A 539 -7.16 -22.35 7.51
CA ASP A 539 -7.88 -21.62 8.54
C ASP A 539 -7.01 -21.53 9.80
N SER A 540 -7.05 -20.37 10.45
CA SER A 540 -6.39 -20.10 11.71
C SER A 540 -7.36 -19.32 12.59
N PRO A 541 -7.44 -19.63 13.88
CA PRO A 541 -8.45 -18.99 14.72
C PRO A 541 -8.04 -17.56 15.08
N VAL A 542 -9.00 -16.63 14.97
CA VAL A 542 -8.91 -15.34 15.67
C VAL A 542 -8.88 -15.61 17.17
N ALA A 543 -7.95 -14.98 17.90
CA ALA A 543 -7.77 -15.24 19.32
C ALA A 543 -8.97 -14.75 20.15
N ILE A 544 -9.29 -13.46 20.04
CA ILE A 544 -10.38 -12.83 20.80
C ILE A 544 -11.31 -12.10 19.85
N ARG A 545 -12.60 -12.45 19.88
CA ARG A 545 -13.61 -11.89 18.99
C ARG A 545 -14.81 -11.39 19.77
N PHE A 546 -15.15 -10.13 19.61
CA PHE A 546 -16.41 -9.55 20.08
C PHE A 546 -17.38 -9.41 18.92
N VAL A 547 -18.61 -9.84 19.12
CA VAL A 547 -19.63 -9.86 18.07
C VAL A 547 -20.93 -9.25 18.61
N MET A 548 -21.50 -8.29 17.88
CA MET A 548 -22.78 -7.63 18.20
C MET A 548 -22.87 -7.11 19.64
N SER A 549 -21.78 -6.53 20.16
CA SER A 549 -21.66 -6.15 21.56
C SER A 549 -21.56 -4.62 21.73
N SER A 550 -21.87 -4.11 22.92
CA SER A 550 -21.93 -2.67 23.18
C SER A 550 -21.33 -2.28 24.53
N ASN A 551 -20.86 -1.04 24.65
CA ASN A 551 -20.32 -0.50 25.91
C ASN A 551 -19.26 -1.44 26.50
N LEU A 552 -18.18 -1.65 25.74
CA LEU A 552 -17.09 -2.57 26.08
C LEU A 552 -15.88 -1.79 26.58
N THR A 553 -15.27 -2.24 27.67
CA THR A 553 -13.96 -1.72 28.13
C THR A 553 -12.93 -2.84 28.13
N ILE A 554 -11.81 -2.66 27.45
CA ILE A 554 -10.71 -3.63 27.36
C ILE A 554 -9.44 -2.95 27.85
N GLN A 555 -8.83 -3.42 28.95
CA GLN A 555 -7.75 -2.66 29.60
C GLN A 555 -6.61 -3.51 30.18
N GLY A 556 -5.36 -3.09 29.93
CA GLY A 556 -4.17 -3.53 30.69
C GLY A 556 -3.60 -4.91 30.33
N LEU A 557 -4.21 -5.60 29.36
CA LEU A 557 -3.89 -7.00 29.04
C LEU A 557 -2.63 -7.15 28.19
N LYS A 558 -1.97 -8.30 28.34
CA LYS A 558 -0.88 -8.75 27.46
C LYS A 558 -1.40 -9.86 26.56
N ILE A 559 -1.27 -9.69 25.24
CA ILE A 559 -1.73 -10.67 24.26
C ILE A 559 -0.53 -11.07 23.39
N LYS A 560 -0.30 -12.36 23.27
CA LYS A 560 0.87 -12.91 22.61
C LYS A 560 0.49 -13.94 21.56
N ASN A 561 1.17 -13.92 20.43
CA ASN A 561 1.20 -14.97 19.42
C ASN A 561 -0.20 -15.45 18.98
N SER A 562 -1.09 -14.55 18.59
CA SER A 562 -2.38 -14.97 18.02
C SER A 562 -2.17 -15.78 16.73
N PRO A 563 -2.89 -16.89 16.50
CA PRO A 563 -2.83 -17.64 15.24
C PRO A 563 -3.25 -16.82 14.01
N GLN A 564 -4.10 -15.82 14.22
CA GLN A 564 -4.54 -14.82 13.24
C GLN A 564 -4.68 -13.47 13.97
N PHE A 565 -5.81 -12.76 13.85
CA PHE A 565 -6.02 -11.48 14.53
C PHE A 565 -6.00 -11.66 16.05
N HIS A 566 -5.40 -10.72 16.79
CA HIS A 566 -5.38 -10.74 18.24
C HIS A 566 -6.77 -10.35 18.78
N PHE A 567 -7.26 -9.17 18.39
CA PHE A 567 -8.63 -8.73 18.62
C PHE A 567 -9.40 -8.52 17.33
N ARG A 568 -10.67 -8.92 17.35
CA ARG A 568 -11.64 -8.61 16.29
C ARG A 568 -12.97 -8.14 16.89
N PHE A 569 -13.45 -6.97 16.47
CA PHE A 569 -14.76 -6.44 16.84
C PHE A 569 -15.65 -6.38 15.61
N ASP A 570 -16.73 -7.16 15.61
CA ASP A 570 -17.71 -7.21 14.52
C ASP A 570 -19.07 -6.70 15.00
N GLY A 571 -19.57 -5.61 14.42
CA GLY A 571 -20.90 -5.11 14.77
C GLY A 571 -20.98 -4.50 16.18
N CYS A 572 -19.89 -3.92 16.68
CA CYS A 572 -19.79 -3.43 18.06
C CYS A 572 -20.03 -1.92 18.18
N ARG A 573 -20.48 -1.45 19.34
CA ARG A 573 -20.72 -0.01 19.62
C ARG A 573 -20.12 0.41 20.95
N ASP A 574 -19.58 1.62 21.01
CA ASP A 574 -19.03 2.19 22.26
C ASP A 574 -17.97 1.28 22.87
N VAL A 575 -16.87 1.10 22.12
CA VAL A 575 -15.75 0.23 22.50
C VAL A 575 -14.59 1.10 22.97
N HIS A 576 -14.09 0.84 24.17
CA HIS A 576 -12.94 1.52 24.74
C HIS A 576 -11.81 0.52 25.01
N ILE A 577 -10.67 0.71 24.33
CA ILE A 577 -9.48 -0.11 24.44
C ILE A 577 -8.35 0.76 24.96
N ASP A 578 -7.68 0.33 26.02
CA ASP A 578 -6.64 1.11 26.67
C ASP A 578 -5.52 0.22 27.23
N LEU A 579 -4.28 0.72 27.20
CA LEU A 579 -3.11 0.08 27.83
C LEU A 579 -2.89 -1.40 27.41
N LEU A 580 -3.06 -1.72 26.14
CA LEU A 580 -2.78 -3.07 25.64
C LEU A 580 -1.32 -3.26 25.21
N TYR A 581 -0.81 -4.47 25.45
CA TYR A 581 0.50 -4.90 24.95
C TYR A 581 0.34 -6.15 24.08
N ILE A 582 0.47 -5.98 22.77
CA ILE A 582 0.25 -7.05 21.78
C ILE A 582 1.59 -7.41 21.10
N THR A 583 1.95 -8.69 21.09
CA THR A 583 3.19 -9.16 20.48
C THR A 583 3.03 -10.44 19.66
N ALA A 584 3.51 -10.42 18.42
CA ALA A 584 3.78 -11.59 17.59
C ALA A 584 5.04 -11.32 16.73
N PRO A 585 5.72 -12.36 16.20
CA PRO A 585 6.86 -12.18 15.30
C PRO A 585 6.49 -11.40 14.04
N SER A 586 7.40 -10.58 13.50
CA SER A 586 7.14 -9.77 12.28
C SER A 586 6.86 -10.59 11.02
N GLN A 587 7.24 -11.87 11.00
CA GLN A 587 7.00 -12.78 9.89
C GLN A 587 5.74 -13.65 10.08
N SER A 588 4.98 -13.43 11.16
CA SER A 588 3.75 -14.17 11.42
C SER A 588 2.62 -13.66 10.52
N PRO A 589 2.02 -14.50 9.66
CA PRO A 589 1.05 -14.04 8.67
C PRO A 589 -0.30 -13.68 9.30
N ASN A 590 -0.88 -12.54 8.89
CA ASN A 590 -2.24 -12.14 9.26
C ASN A 590 -2.47 -12.04 10.77
N THR A 591 -1.46 -11.59 11.50
CA THR A 591 -1.50 -11.41 12.95
C THR A 591 -1.91 -10.01 13.37
N ASP A 592 -2.93 -9.44 12.71
CA ASP A 592 -3.44 -8.10 12.99
C ASP A 592 -3.62 -7.87 14.50
N GLY A 593 -3.28 -6.68 14.98
CA GLY A 593 -3.40 -6.33 16.39
C GLY A 593 -4.87 -6.17 16.76
N ILE A 594 -5.47 -5.07 16.30
CA ILE A 594 -6.89 -4.78 16.55
C ILE A 594 -7.59 -4.60 15.21
N HIS A 595 -8.52 -5.51 14.90
CA HIS A 595 -9.40 -5.40 13.75
C HIS A 595 -10.80 -4.95 14.17
N ILE A 596 -11.34 -3.93 13.49
CA ILE A 596 -12.72 -3.48 13.70
C ILE A 596 -13.49 -3.51 12.38
N GLU A 597 -14.72 -4.03 12.40
CA GLU A 597 -15.60 -4.10 11.25
C GLU A 597 -17.05 -3.85 11.68
N ASN A 598 -17.82 -3.09 10.90
CA ASN A 598 -19.18 -2.67 11.21
C ASN A 598 -19.35 -2.09 12.63
N SER A 599 -18.33 -1.38 13.13
CA SER A 599 -18.25 -0.97 14.54
C SER A 599 -18.10 0.53 14.69
N ASN A 600 -18.81 1.11 15.68
CA ASN A 600 -18.98 2.56 15.79
C ASN A 600 -18.62 3.07 17.18
N ASN A 601 -18.15 4.30 17.27
CA ASN A 601 -17.70 4.91 18.53
C ASN A 601 -16.61 4.06 19.21
N VAL A 602 -15.50 3.86 18.50
CA VAL A 602 -14.38 3.03 18.98
C VAL A 602 -13.23 3.93 19.41
N LYS A 603 -12.69 3.70 20.60
CA LYS A 603 -11.55 4.42 21.17
C LYS A 603 -10.41 3.45 21.45
N ILE A 604 -9.23 3.70 20.90
CA ILE A 604 -8.03 2.84 21.05
C ILE A 604 -6.86 3.69 21.52
N TYR A 605 -6.49 3.55 22.80
CA TYR A 605 -5.50 4.41 23.44
C TYR A 605 -4.31 3.65 24.05
N ASN A 606 -3.19 4.36 24.18
CA ASN A 606 -2.05 4.02 25.04
C ASN A 606 -1.52 2.58 24.87
N SER A 607 -1.54 2.05 23.64
CA SER A 607 -1.27 0.65 23.38
C SER A 607 0.01 0.45 22.58
N VAL A 608 0.72 -0.65 22.83
CA VAL A 608 1.94 -1.04 22.12
C VAL A 608 1.69 -2.35 21.38
N ILE A 609 1.86 -2.32 20.07
CA ILE A 609 1.51 -3.42 19.17
C ILE A 609 2.69 -3.72 18.24
N SER A 610 3.19 -4.94 18.31
CA SER A 610 4.21 -5.50 17.41
C SER A 610 3.73 -6.83 16.87
N ASN A 611 3.65 -6.99 15.56
CA ASN A 611 3.11 -8.19 14.93
C ASN A 611 3.63 -8.33 13.49
N GLY A 612 3.08 -9.27 12.72
CA GLY A 612 3.43 -9.49 11.32
C GLY A 612 2.35 -9.06 10.32
N ASP A 613 1.36 -8.27 10.74
CA ASP A 613 0.37 -7.67 9.84
C ASP A 613 -0.10 -6.31 10.37
N ASP A 614 -1.30 -5.83 10.04
CA ASP A 614 -1.78 -4.51 10.46
C ASP A 614 -1.74 -4.32 11.99
N CYS A 615 -1.21 -3.19 12.45
CA CYS A 615 -1.25 -2.80 13.85
C CYS A 615 -2.70 -2.60 14.31
N VAL A 616 -3.43 -1.78 13.54
CA VAL A 616 -4.87 -1.59 13.63
C VAL A 616 -5.43 -1.64 12.20
N SER A 617 -6.47 -2.44 11.98
CA SER A 617 -7.17 -2.54 10.69
C SER A 617 -8.66 -2.18 10.82
N ILE A 618 -9.12 -1.24 9.98
CA ILE A 618 -10.47 -0.66 10.00
C ILE A 618 -11.23 -1.12 8.76
N GLY A 619 -12.20 -2.00 8.95
CA GLY A 619 -13.07 -2.56 7.92
C GLY A 619 -14.27 -1.67 7.59
N ALA A 620 -15.10 -2.17 6.66
CA ALA A 620 -16.30 -1.47 6.23
C ALA A 620 -17.32 -1.29 7.35
N GLY A 621 -18.16 -0.26 7.24
CA GLY A 621 -19.26 0.03 8.16
C GLY A 621 -18.81 0.68 9.47
N CYS A 622 -17.57 1.13 9.57
CA CYS A 622 -17.06 1.79 10.79
C CYS A 622 -17.18 3.30 10.69
N TYR A 623 -17.60 3.96 11.77
CA TYR A 623 -17.52 5.42 11.89
C TYR A 623 -17.25 5.88 13.32
N ASN A 624 -16.69 7.08 13.45
CA ASN A 624 -16.31 7.67 14.73
C ASN A 624 -15.30 6.77 15.48
N VAL A 625 -14.12 6.63 14.90
CA VAL A 625 -13.01 5.85 15.48
C VAL A 625 -11.89 6.80 15.86
N ASP A 626 -11.47 6.77 17.12
CA ASP A 626 -10.41 7.62 17.66
C ASP A 626 -9.27 6.75 18.20
N ILE A 627 -8.10 6.87 17.58
CA ILE A 627 -6.88 6.14 17.88
C ILE A 627 -5.85 7.15 18.35
N ARG A 628 -5.31 6.96 19.55
CA ARG A 628 -4.38 7.95 20.14
C ARG A 628 -3.28 7.31 20.96
N ASN A 629 -2.08 7.87 20.88
CA ASN A 629 -0.94 7.43 21.67
C ASN A 629 -0.67 5.92 21.55
N ILE A 630 -0.61 5.41 20.32
CA ILE A 630 -0.24 4.01 20.07
C ILE A 630 1.15 3.91 19.48
N THR A 631 1.88 2.85 19.85
CA THR A 631 3.16 2.49 19.24
C THR A 631 2.97 1.23 18.41
N CYS A 632 3.08 1.35 17.10
CA CYS A 632 3.02 0.26 16.14
C CYS A 632 4.44 -0.08 15.66
N GLY A 633 4.88 -1.33 15.76
CA GLY A 633 6.11 -1.71 15.08
C GLY A 633 6.98 -2.76 15.75
N PRO A 634 7.48 -3.74 14.99
CA PRO A 634 7.19 -4.00 13.57
C PRO A 634 5.73 -4.38 13.29
N SER A 635 5.20 -4.03 12.11
CA SER A 635 3.81 -4.29 11.66
C SER A 635 3.62 -3.90 10.18
N HIS A 636 2.38 -3.99 9.66
CA HIS A 636 1.96 -3.37 8.40
C HIS A 636 1.35 -1.96 8.58
N GLY A 637 1.44 -1.36 9.76
CA GLY A 637 0.96 0.00 10.04
C GLY A 637 -0.51 0.06 10.43
N ILE A 638 -1.08 1.27 10.40
CA ILE A 638 -2.49 1.55 10.69
C ILE A 638 -3.23 1.63 9.35
N SER A 639 -4.16 0.72 9.12
CA SER A 639 -4.79 0.53 7.81
C SER A 639 -6.30 0.72 7.84
N ILE A 640 -6.82 1.57 6.96
CA ILE A 640 -8.22 1.59 6.56
C ILE A 640 -8.38 0.64 5.35
N GLY A 641 -9.16 -0.42 5.55
CA GLY A 641 -9.45 -1.45 4.55
C GLY A 641 -8.76 -2.80 4.82
N SER A 642 -8.78 -3.72 3.86
CA SER A 642 -9.18 -3.51 2.46
C SER A 642 -10.69 -3.35 2.29
N LEU A 643 -11.12 -2.29 1.58
CA LEU A 643 -12.53 -1.96 1.39
C LEU A 643 -13.03 -2.34 -0.02
N GLY A 644 -14.30 -2.72 -0.14
CA GLY A 644 -14.95 -2.96 -1.44
C GLY A 644 -14.63 -4.30 -2.10
N LEU A 645 -14.20 -5.30 -1.31
CA LEU A 645 -13.90 -6.65 -1.80
C LEU A 645 -15.09 -7.22 -2.62
N ARG A 646 -14.80 -7.80 -3.79
CA ARG A 646 -15.82 -8.38 -4.70
C ARG A 646 -16.89 -7.36 -5.13
N ASN A 647 -16.46 -6.14 -5.46
CA ASN A 647 -17.33 -5.05 -5.92
C ASN A 647 -18.43 -4.70 -4.90
N SER A 648 -18.14 -4.89 -3.61
CA SER A 648 -19.06 -4.53 -2.53
C SER A 648 -19.02 -3.04 -2.23
N ARG A 649 -20.11 -2.55 -1.63
CA ARG A 649 -20.17 -1.19 -1.07
C ARG A 649 -19.49 -1.17 0.29
N ALA A 650 -18.60 -0.21 0.53
CA ALA A 650 -17.89 -0.04 1.79
C ALA A 650 -17.88 1.42 2.23
N CYS A 651 -18.23 1.65 3.49
CA CYS A 651 -18.37 2.97 4.09
C CYS A 651 -17.49 3.09 5.32
N VAL A 652 -16.62 4.10 5.36
CA VAL A 652 -15.82 4.46 6.54
C VAL A 652 -15.81 5.97 6.68
N SER A 653 -16.08 6.49 7.87
CA SER A 653 -16.03 7.95 8.08
C SER A 653 -15.64 8.37 9.48
N ASN A 654 -15.13 9.59 9.61
CA ASN A 654 -14.76 10.18 10.89
C ASN A 654 -13.76 9.29 11.67
N ILE A 655 -12.56 9.13 11.09
CA ILE A 655 -11.46 8.37 11.67
C ILE A 655 -10.37 9.36 12.08
N THR A 656 -9.92 9.29 13.33
CA THR A 656 -8.84 10.13 13.84
C THR A 656 -7.72 9.26 14.39
N VAL A 657 -6.49 9.52 13.96
CA VAL A 657 -5.27 8.90 14.48
C VAL A 657 -4.34 10.02 14.93
N THR A 658 -4.02 10.05 16.23
CA THR A 658 -3.27 11.13 16.87
C THR A 658 -2.11 10.63 17.72
N ASP A 659 -1.06 11.44 17.85
CA ASP A 659 0.02 11.29 18.83
C ASP A 659 0.68 9.90 18.82
N SER A 660 0.87 9.31 17.65
CA SER A 660 1.23 7.89 17.52
C SER A 660 2.60 7.70 16.90
N VAL A 661 3.22 6.55 17.19
CA VAL A 661 4.54 6.17 16.66
C VAL A 661 4.39 4.93 15.80
N VAL A 662 4.89 4.97 14.55
CA VAL A 662 5.01 3.80 13.70
C VAL A 662 6.48 3.56 13.39
N LYS A 663 7.00 2.37 13.72
CA LYS A 663 8.42 2.04 13.57
C LYS A 663 8.64 0.70 12.92
N HIS A 664 9.72 0.57 12.15
CA HIS A 664 10.19 -0.67 11.51
C HIS A 664 9.04 -1.49 10.87
N SER A 665 8.13 -0.79 10.23
CA SER A 665 6.87 -1.34 9.70
C SER A 665 6.83 -1.19 8.18
N ASP A 666 6.09 -2.08 7.52
CA ASP A 666 5.96 -2.04 6.06
C ASP A 666 5.21 -0.81 5.58
N ASN A 667 4.27 -0.30 6.36
CA ASN A 667 3.54 0.93 6.08
C ASN A 667 3.38 1.74 7.37
N GLY A 668 3.18 3.05 7.21
CA GLY A 668 2.81 3.94 8.31
C GLY A 668 1.31 3.98 8.45
N ILE A 669 0.70 4.91 7.72
CA ILE A 669 -0.75 5.09 7.60
C ILE A 669 -1.20 4.75 6.19
N ARG A 670 -2.24 3.91 6.09
CA ARG A 670 -2.61 3.26 4.83
C ARG A 670 -4.12 3.28 4.59
N ILE A 671 -4.53 3.60 3.37
CA ILE A 671 -5.90 3.37 2.88
C ILE A 671 -5.81 2.41 1.69
N LYS A 672 -6.50 1.27 1.77
CA LYS A 672 -6.48 0.22 0.74
C LYS A 672 -7.90 -0.14 0.30
N THR A 673 -8.19 -0.04 -0.99
CA THR A 673 -9.51 -0.36 -1.55
C THR A 673 -9.37 -1.25 -2.77
N TRP A 674 -10.25 -2.24 -2.89
CA TRP A 674 -10.30 -3.14 -4.03
C TRP A 674 -10.80 -2.43 -5.27
N GLN A 675 -10.17 -2.72 -6.41
CA GLN A 675 -10.72 -2.35 -7.71
C GLN A 675 -12.12 -2.94 -7.89
N GLY A 676 -13.05 -2.14 -8.41
CA GLY A 676 -14.45 -2.51 -8.61
C GLY A 676 -15.36 -2.17 -7.43
N GLY A 677 -14.81 -1.86 -6.26
CA GLY A 677 -15.59 -1.47 -5.07
C GLY A 677 -16.38 -0.17 -5.22
N SER A 678 -17.30 0.09 -4.29
CA SER A 678 -18.11 1.33 -4.23
C SER A 678 -18.31 1.81 -2.80
N GLY A 679 -18.90 3.00 -2.60
CA GLY A 679 -19.07 3.64 -1.29
C GLY A 679 -18.03 4.75 -1.06
N SER A 680 -17.75 5.09 0.20
CA SER A 680 -16.84 6.19 0.54
C SER A 680 -15.97 5.97 1.78
N VAL A 681 -14.77 6.56 1.75
CA VAL A 681 -13.92 6.87 2.90
C VAL A 681 -13.84 8.38 3.01
N SER A 682 -14.27 8.95 4.13
CA SER A 682 -14.31 10.41 4.28
C SER A 682 -14.02 10.89 5.69
N THR A 683 -13.52 12.13 5.82
CA THR A 683 -13.24 12.76 7.11
C THR A 683 -12.26 11.91 7.93
N VAL A 684 -11.04 11.77 7.42
CA VAL A 684 -9.97 11.02 8.08
C VAL A 684 -8.86 11.99 8.47
N THR A 685 -8.44 11.96 9.72
CA THR A 685 -7.35 12.80 10.23
C THR A 685 -6.22 11.91 10.75
N PHE A 686 -5.02 12.13 10.22
CA PHE A 686 -3.77 11.59 10.73
C PHE A 686 -2.93 12.77 11.21
N ASN A 687 -2.75 12.89 12.52
CA ASN A 687 -2.10 14.05 13.13
C ASN A 687 -1.00 13.64 14.12
N ASN A 688 0.13 14.35 14.12
CA ASN A 688 1.23 14.13 15.05
C ASN A 688 1.69 12.65 15.09
N ILE A 689 2.17 12.16 13.94
CA ILE A 689 2.61 10.76 13.79
C ILE A 689 4.12 10.74 13.56
N GLN A 690 4.82 10.04 14.44
CA GLN A 690 6.27 9.83 14.33
C GLN A 690 6.57 8.53 13.59
N MET A 691 7.40 8.60 12.57
CA MET A 691 7.82 7.49 11.74
C MET A 691 9.28 7.14 12.04
N ASP A 692 9.59 5.86 12.20
CA ASP A 692 10.97 5.38 12.33
C ASP A 692 11.22 4.22 11.38
N THR A 693 12.03 4.47 10.34
CA THR A 693 12.43 3.46 9.35
C THR A 693 11.23 2.70 8.79
N VAL A 694 10.17 3.43 8.45
CA VAL A 694 8.92 2.88 7.90
C VAL A 694 9.04 2.77 6.38
N ARG A 695 8.65 1.66 5.78
CA ARG A 695 8.85 1.45 4.34
C ARG A 695 7.93 2.28 3.43
N ASN A 696 6.64 2.30 3.73
CA ASN A 696 5.66 3.14 3.04
C ASN A 696 4.92 4.03 4.07
N PRO A 697 5.51 5.15 4.52
CA PRO A 697 4.93 6.02 5.54
C PRO A 697 3.49 6.44 5.25
N ILE A 698 3.18 6.93 4.05
CA ILE A 698 1.83 7.35 3.66
C ILE A 698 1.44 6.64 2.35
N ILE A 699 0.35 5.89 2.36
CA ILE A 699 -0.09 5.16 1.18
C ILE A 699 -1.62 5.18 1.02
N ILE A 700 -2.06 5.51 -0.19
CA ILE A 700 -3.41 5.24 -0.69
C ILE A 700 -3.26 4.31 -1.89
N ASP A 701 -3.95 3.17 -1.85
CA ASP A 701 -3.96 2.19 -2.93
C ASP A 701 -5.40 1.78 -3.25
N GLN A 702 -5.97 2.40 -4.30
CA GLN A 702 -7.27 2.00 -4.86
C GLN A 702 -7.16 0.88 -5.90
N TYR A 703 -5.94 0.37 -6.16
CA TYR A 703 -5.67 -0.72 -7.09
C TYR A 703 -5.42 -2.06 -6.37
N TYR A 704 -5.84 -2.16 -5.10
CA TYR A 704 -5.55 -3.31 -4.26
C TYR A 704 -6.08 -4.61 -4.88
N CYS A 705 -5.19 -5.60 -4.99
CA CYS A 705 -5.46 -6.88 -5.62
C CYS A 705 -4.58 -7.99 -5.03
N GLN A 706 -5.17 -9.16 -4.74
CA GLN A 706 -4.45 -10.32 -4.18
C GLN A 706 -3.76 -11.21 -5.22
N THR A 707 -4.07 -11.09 -6.52
CA THR A 707 -3.55 -11.97 -7.57
C THR A 707 -2.85 -11.19 -8.68
N LYS A 708 -1.86 -11.78 -9.36
CA LYS A 708 -1.13 -11.11 -10.45
C LYS A 708 -1.96 -10.84 -11.72
N GLY A 709 -3.28 -11.07 -11.68
CA GLY A 709 -4.16 -11.05 -12.85
C GLY A 709 -5.49 -10.32 -12.64
N CYS A 710 -5.58 -9.35 -11.71
CA CYS A 710 -6.77 -8.53 -11.64
C CYS A 710 -6.96 -7.76 -12.94
N THR A 711 -8.15 -7.89 -13.52
CA THR A 711 -8.61 -7.01 -14.59
C THR A 711 -8.77 -5.61 -14.02
N ASN A 712 -8.23 -4.60 -14.70
CA ASN A 712 -8.49 -3.22 -14.32
C ASN A 712 -10.00 -2.95 -14.35
N GLN A 713 -10.56 -2.63 -13.19
CA GLN A 713 -11.94 -2.18 -13.05
C GLN A 713 -11.96 -0.67 -12.87
N THR A 714 -13.03 -0.04 -13.33
CA THR A 714 -13.17 1.41 -13.31
C THR A 714 -13.59 1.92 -11.94
N SER A 715 -14.63 1.33 -11.32
CA SER A 715 -15.14 1.78 -10.02
C SER A 715 -14.14 1.52 -8.88
N ALA A 716 -14.17 2.38 -7.88
CA ALA A 716 -13.47 2.22 -6.61
C ALA A 716 -14.26 2.92 -5.50
N VAL A 717 -13.91 2.64 -4.24
CA VAL A 717 -14.46 3.36 -3.09
C VAL A 717 -13.99 4.81 -3.14
N TYR A 718 -14.88 5.79 -3.12
CA TYR A 718 -14.52 7.21 -3.20
C TYR A 718 -13.75 7.66 -1.94
N ILE A 719 -12.64 8.37 -2.11
CA ILE A 719 -11.82 8.85 -0.98
C ILE A 719 -11.84 10.38 -0.97
N SER A 720 -12.33 10.98 0.11
CA SER A 720 -12.36 12.43 0.28
C SER A 720 -11.97 12.89 1.68
N ASP A 721 -11.59 14.15 1.81
CA ASP A 721 -11.45 14.84 3.11
C ASP A 721 -10.47 14.12 4.04
N ILE A 722 -9.24 13.91 3.56
CA ILE A 722 -8.16 13.25 4.29
C ILE A 722 -7.12 14.28 4.69
N LEU A 723 -6.91 14.46 5.99
CA LEU A 723 -5.91 15.36 6.55
C LEU A 723 -4.69 14.56 7.02
N TYR A 724 -3.53 14.93 6.49
CA TYR A 724 -2.21 14.50 6.93
C TYR A 724 -1.49 15.69 7.56
N SER A 725 -1.36 15.71 8.88
CA SER A 725 -0.75 16.81 9.61
C SER A 725 0.33 16.38 10.61
N GLU A 726 1.42 17.13 10.71
CA GLU A 726 2.48 16.91 11.71
C GLU A 726 3.05 15.47 11.65
N ILE A 727 3.28 14.95 10.45
CA ILE A 727 3.82 13.59 10.25
C ILE A 727 5.32 13.69 10.00
N LYS A 728 6.13 13.22 10.95
CA LYS A 728 7.58 13.43 10.93
C LYS A 728 8.35 12.13 11.12
N GLY A 729 9.58 12.08 10.62
CA GLY A 729 10.53 11.01 10.95
C GLY A 729 11.20 10.40 9.72
N THR A 730 11.47 9.10 9.76
CA THR A 730 12.32 8.43 8.76
C THR A 730 11.64 7.30 8.02
N TYR A 731 12.06 7.08 6.77
CA TYR A 731 11.56 6.02 5.89
C TYR A 731 12.67 5.15 5.29
N ASP A 732 12.32 3.93 4.93
CA ASP A 732 13.22 3.00 4.23
C ASP A 732 13.28 3.32 2.73
N ILE A 733 14.48 3.58 2.21
CA ILE A 733 14.72 4.04 0.83
C ILE A 733 14.39 3.02 -0.27
N ARG A 734 13.94 1.80 0.07
CA ARG A 734 13.49 0.81 -0.93
C ARG A 734 12.20 1.22 -1.65
N SER A 735 11.48 2.22 -1.14
CA SER A 735 10.28 2.78 -1.75
C SER A 735 10.17 4.28 -1.45
N PRO A 736 9.47 5.05 -2.30
CA PRO A 736 9.12 6.43 -1.99
C PRO A 736 8.33 6.55 -0.67
N PRO A 737 8.48 7.66 0.07
CA PRO A 737 7.82 7.83 1.38
C PRO A 737 6.30 8.00 1.27
N MET A 738 5.81 8.43 0.10
CA MET A 738 4.41 8.71 -0.17
C MET A 738 3.98 8.11 -1.50
N HIS A 739 2.88 7.35 -1.48
CA HIS A 739 2.34 6.69 -2.67
C HIS A 739 0.80 6.81 -2.70
N LEU A 740 0.29 7.71 -3.53
CA LEU A 740 -1.13 8.04 -3.66
C LEU A 740 -1.65 7.54 -5.01
N ALA A 741 -2.09 6.28 -5.07
CA ALA A 741 -2.61 5.66 -6.29
C ALA A 741 -4.14 5.60 -6.26
N CYS A 742 -4.78 6.58 -6.89
CA CYS A 742 -6.24 6.72 -6.92
C CYS A 742 -6.83 6.32 -8.29
N SER A 743 -8.02 5.73 -8.30
CA SER A 743 -8.69 5.22 -9.50
C SER A 743 -8.96 6.31 -10.52
N ASP A 744 -8.71 6.04 -11.80
CA ASP A 744 -8.98 6.92 -12.94
C ASP A 744 -10.41 7.50 -12.96
N THR A 745 -11.40 6.72 -12.51
CA THR A 745 -12.81 7.16 -12.53
C THR A 745 -13.33 7.64 -11.19
N MET A 746 -12.62 7.35 -10.10
CA MET A 746 -12.97 7.74 -8.74
C MET A 746 -11.75 8.38 -8.06
N PRO A 747 -11.38 9.61 -8.47
CA PRO A 747 -10.21 10.33 -7.92
C PRO A 747 -10.31 10.50 -6.41
N CYS A 748 -9.14 10.52 -5.74
CA CYS A 748 -9.08 11.00 -4.37
C CYS A 748 -9.14 12.53 -4.37
N THR A 749 -9.93 13.10 -3.46
CA THR A 749 -10.17 14.56 -3.45
C THR A 749 -10.04 15.14 -2.05
N ASN A 750 -9.75 16.44 -1.97
CA ASN A 750 -9.57 17.13 -0.69
C ASN A 750 -8.56 16.43 0.24
N LEU A 751 -7.43 15.99 -0.33
CA LEU A 751 -6.27 15.55 0.44
C LEU A 751 -5.54 16.80 0.95
N THR A 752 -5.33 16.93 2.25
CA THR A 752 -4.63 18.08 2.83
C THR A 752 -3.33 17.61 3.47
N PHE A 753 -2.21 18.22 3.08
CA PHE A 753 -0.91 18.00 3.71
C PHE A 753 -0.45 19.23 4.48
N SER A 754 0.00 19.05 5.72
CA SER A 754 0.49 20.14 6.58
C SER A 754 1.60 19.62 7.50
N ASP A 755 2.75 20.27 7.52
CA ASP A 755 3.90 19.93 8.37
C ASP A 755 4.32 18.45 8.29
N VAL A 756 4.50 17.95 7.06
CA VAL A 756 4.95 16.58 6.79
C VAL A 756 6.44 16.57 6.45
N GLU A 757 7.25 15.87 7.24
CA GLU A 757 8.70 15.76 7.08
C GLU A 757 9.18 14.31 7.20
N LEU A 758 9.45 13.67 6.07
CA LEU A 758 9.88 12.29 5.94
C LEU A 758 11.25 12.23 5.28
N LEU A 759 12.26 11.84 6.06
CA LEU A 759 13.65 11.77 5.64
C LEU A 759 14.10 10.32 5.43
N PRO A 760 15.03 10.05 4.50
CA PRO A 760 15.58 8.70 4.36
C PRO A 760 16.27 8.28 5.67
N ALA A 761 15.96 7.09 6.18
CA ALA A 761 16.62 6.54 7.37
C ALA A 761 18.11 6.28 7.15
N GLN A 762 18.50 6.04 5.89
CA GLN A 762 19.88 5.84 5.45
C GLN A 762 20.11 6.55 4.13
N GLY A 763 21.29 7.17 3.99
CA GLY A 763 21.64 7.95 2.81
C GLY A 763 21.02 9.35 2.79
N GLN A 764 21.30 10.10 1.72
CA GLN A 764 20.80 11.47 1.53
C GLN A 764 19.88 11.60 0.31
N LEU A 765 19.61 10.49 -0.40
CA LEU A 765 18.73 10.49 -1.55
C LEU A 765 17.28 10.55 -1.08
N LEU A 766 16.67 11.72 -1.31
CA LEU A 766 15.25 11.93 -1.14
C LEU A 766 14.52 11.36 -2.36
N LEU A 767 13.57 10.46 -2.16
CA LEU A 767 12.76 9.89 -3.23
C LEU A 767 11.48 10.69 -3.42
N ASP A 768 11.15 10.99 -4.68
CA ASP A 768 9.95 11.75 -5.00
C ASP A 768 8.67 10.96 -4.70
N PRO A 769 7.64 11.60 -4.13
CA PRO A 769 6.31 11.02 -3.97
C PRO A 769 5.70 10.56 -5.30
N PHE A 770 4.89 9.51 -5.22
CA PHE A 770 4.04 9.09 -6.34
C PHE A 770 2.60 9.56 -6.11
N CYS A 771 2.01 10.20 -7.12
CA CYS A 771 0.59 10.56 -7.13
C CYS A 771 -0.04 10.17 -8.47
N TRP A 772 -1.23 9.61 -8.40
CA TRP A 772 -2.05 9.31 -9.56
C TRP A 772 -3.51 9.59 -9.23
N ASN A 773 -4.14 10.47 -10.02
CA ASN A 773 -5.53 10.93 -9.86
C ASN A 773 -5.88 11.38 -8.42
N ALA A 774 -4.94 12.04 -7.75
CA ALA A 774 -5.05 12.53 -6.38
C ALA A 774 -5.07 14.06 -6.37
N TYR A 775 -6.09 14.64 -5.73
CA TYR A 775 -6.32 16.07 -5.70
C TYR A 775 -6.36 16.61 -4.28
N GLY A 776 -5.75 17.75 -4.06
CA GLY A 776 -5.61 18.31 -2.74
C GLY A 776 -4.66 19.50 -2.67
N ASP A 777 -4.42 19.95 -1.45
CA ASP A 777 -3.64 21.15 -1.17
C ASP A 777 -2.53 20.87 -0.15
N MET A 778 -1.37 21.49 -0.34
CA MET A 778 -0.30 21.56 0.65
C MET A 778 -0.38 22.89 1.41
N ARG A 779 -0.76 22.85 2.69
CA ARG A 779 -0.86 24.05 3.55
C ARG A 779 0.49 24.60 3.99
N THR A 780 1.49 23.74 4.07
CA THR A 780 2.89 24.10 4.33
C THR A 780 3.80 23.32 3.38
N LEU A 781 5.07 23.71 3.31
CA LEU A 781 6.07 22.90 2.63
C LEU A 781 6.16 21.51 3.28
N THR A 782 6.27 20.47 2.46
CA THR A 782 6.50 19.10 2.88
C THR A 782 7.89 18.64 2.44
N ILE A 783 8.45 17.67 3.15
CA ILE A 783 9.70 17.00 2.78
C ILE A 783 9.41 15.50 2.68
N PRO A 784 9.59 14.86 1.51
CA PRO A 784 9.76 15.51 0.21
C PRO A 784 8.55 16.37 -0.21
N PRO A 785 8.76 17.34 -1.12
CA PRO A 785 7.66 18.08 -1.73
C PRO A 785 6.72 17.15 -2.51
N VAL A 786 5.40 17.35 -2.39
CA VAL A 786 4.39 16.54 -3.12
C VAL A 786 3.94 17.25 -4.40
N TYR A 787 4.88 17.56 -5.31
CA TYR A 787 4.57 18.28 -6.56
C TYR A 787 3.62 17.51 -7.51
N CYS A 788 3.47 16.20 -7.31
CA CYS A 788 2.55 15.38 -8.09
C CYS A 788 1.09 15.51 -7.68
N LEU A 789 0.79 16.17 -6.56
CA LEU A 789 -0.58 16.38 -6.09
C LEU A 789 -1.26 17.45 -6.95
N SER A 790 -2.39 17.12 -7.55
CA SER A 790 -3.12 18.05 -8.41
C SER A 790 -3.93 19.04 -7.57
N GLU A 791 -3.86 20.33 -7.92
CA GLU A 791 -4.72 21.37 -7.32
C GLU A 791 -6.14 21.33 -7.88
N GLY A 792 -7.11 21.82 -7.11
CA GLY A 792 -8.50 22.01 -7.54
C GLY A 792 -9.36 20.75 -7.56
N THR A 793 -10.46 20.79 -8.30
CA THR A 793 -11.43 19.68 -8.41
C THR A 793 -11.28 18.95 -9.75
N PRO A 794 -11.37 17.60 -9.78
CA PRO A 794 -11.33 16.85 -11.03
C PRO A 794 -12.43 17.28 -12.01
N GLN A 795 -12.11 17.31 -13.31
CA GLN A 795 -12.99 17.84 -14.38
C GLN A 795 -14.32 17.08 -14.54
N SER A 796 -14.44 15.87 -14.01
CA SER A 796 -15.68 15.10 -13.98
C SER A 796 -15.75 14.24 -12.72
N ILE A 797 -16.42 14.74 -11.69
CA ILE A 797 -16.97 13.88 -10.64
C ILE A 797 -18.36 13.45 -11.14
N PRO A 798 -18.65 12.15 -11.36
CA PRO A 798 -19.99 11.72 -11.75
C PRO A 798 -21.00 12.10 -10.66
N GLN A 799 -21.65 13.25 -10.79
CA GLN A 799 -22.56 13.83 -9.78
C GLN A 799 -23.78 12.95 -9.49
N ASN A 800 -24.09 11.98 -10.36
CA ASN A 800 -25.31 11.18 -10.30
C ASN A 800 -25.13 9.72 -9.85
N ASP A 801 -23.91 9.26 -9.55
CA ASP A 801 -23.65 7.90 -9.02
C ASP A 801 -22.86 7.90 -7.69
N VAL A 802 -22.60 9.07 -7.09
CA VAL A 802 -22.03 9.13 -5.74
C VAL A 802 -23.15 8.88 -4.72
N ASP A 803 -23.61 7.64 -4.61
CA ASP A 803 -24.35 7.14 -3.45
C ASP A 803 -23.41 7.16 -2.23
N ARG A 804 -23.12 8.37 -1.75
CA ARG A 804 -22.33 8.63 -0.55
C ARG A 804 -22.94 7.83 0.61
N CYS A 805 -22.07 7.23 1.40
CA CYS A 805 -22.43 6.75 2.72
C CYS A 805 -23.04 7.92 3.52
#